data_AF-A0A9E2D3D7-F1
#
_entry.id   AF-A0A9E2D3D7-F1
#
_cell.length_a   1.000
_cell.length_b   1.000
_cell.length_c   1.000
_cell.angle_alpha   90.00
_cell.angle_beta   90.00
_cell.angle_gamma   90.00
#
_symmetry.space_group_name_H-M   'P 1'
#
loop_
_entity.id
_entity.type
_entity.pdbx_description
1 polymer ?
#
loop_
_entity_poly.entity_id
_entity_poly.type
_entity_poly.pdbx_seq_one_letter_code
_entity_poly.pdbx_strand_id
1 'polypeptide(L)'
;MKNMQLQKVVCCLLVLSYFCLLNVESLLAWPVSGTDSQGQAYVIDQRPLRVISLVPEISEILFAIGADEALVGITQHTVTPAAAAQKKVVGGFFAPGIEEIEALNPDLIFVADLQQEVRAHFQNKCRLLTLNVTGIDSAMERIELLGRIFGREEAARKVVAENREQLTLIARKVAGIPAGKRQRAVRLMGSESLMVPGDDSFQNDFIRAAGAIPPKFGENGKIIAITTEEWQRFDPQVVYGCGNGKPEILEAAGVKDVSALQNNRFYSFPCDFTCRAGVNIGNFVSWLAARIYSEEFSDPSRQVRPDQVLSEKAVAVDLPYVRQARVVESSIRDFKNRTLLVDFKAPQTILSSLEGPRAEISTVGNHYYPAPTWGLGDDESVDAMRRRTCAVLAQSPEETSLLFTGADINNLAISSQNFKEMTVNALVTAGVTSNAVRMGRDAGNFYEPGTINVLIMTNMQLSPRAMTRAMISVTEGKTAALTDLDIRSSSSPNLPATGTGTDNILVVQGEGPAIDNTGGHSKMGELIARAVYEGVLEAVARQNGITRERSIFARLGERHISLWQLLSDDMEGCNLSKAETIAEVERLLIDSPYAGFMAAAFAASDAEQAGLLTDFRALGDWGRTVSSSISHKADMEWQHRFAPGDLPPMLAIAFESLINGVCAAASSPAGP
;
A
#
# COMPACT_ATOMS: atom_id res chain seq x y z
N MET A 1 -23.16 1.47 62.65
CA MET A 1 -22.53 0.38 61.85
C MET A 1 -23.48 -0.35 60.88
N LYS A 2 -24.81 -0.45 61.11
CA LYS A 2 -25.73 -1.10 60.16
C LYS A 2 -26.01 -0.33 58.85
N ASN A 3 -26.02 1.02 58.86
CA ASN A 3 -26.31 1.81 57.64
C ASN A 3 -25.18 1.82 56.59
N MET A 4 -23.93 1.57 57.01
CA MET A 4 -22.77 1.66 56.11
C MET A 4 -22.58 0.39 55.26
N GLN A 5 -23.14 -0.75 55.69
CA GLN A 5 -23.16 -1.97 54.88
C GLN A 5 -24.28 -1.94 53.83
N LEU A 6 -25.42 -1.34 54.14
CA LEU A 6 -26.54 -1.23 53.19
C LEU A 6 -26.18 -0.35 51.98
N GLN A 7 -25.47 0.77 52.19
CA GLN A 7 -25.00 1.63 51.09
C GLN A 7 -23.97 0.94 50.19
N LYS A 8 -23.08 0.10 50.73
CA LYS A 8 -22.10 -0.64 49.92
C LYS A 8 -22.77 -1.72 49.06
N VAL A 9 -23.78 -2.40 49.59
CA VAL A 9 -24.55 -3.42 48.85
C VAL A 9 -25.38 -2.78 47.74
N VAL A 10 -26.01 -1.63 47.98
CA VAL A 10 -26.76 -0.89 46.95
C VAL A 10 -25.84 -0.34 45.86
N CYS A 11 -24.64 0.14 46.20
CA CYS A 11 -23.67 0.60 45.20
C CYS A 11 -23.13 -0.56 44.35
N CYS A 12 -22.84 -1.72 44.94
CA CYS A 12 -22.45 -2.92 44.18
C CYS A 12 -23.56 -3.42 43.26
N LEU A 13 -24.82 -3.40 43.71
CA LEU A 13 -25.97 -3.80 42.88
C LEU A 13 -26.23 -2.82 41.73
N LEU A 14 -26.03 -1.51 41.94
CA LEU A 14 -26.13 -0.50 40.89
C LEU A 14 -24.99 -0.58 39.86
N VAL A 15 -23.76 -0.90 40.31
CA VAL A 15 -22.63 -1.14 39.41
C VAL A 15 -22.83 -2.45 38.62
N LEU A 16 -23.35 -3.51 39.23
CA LEU A 16 -23.70 -4.76 38.55
C LEU A 16 -24.88 -4.58 37.58
N SER A 17 -25.88 -3.76 37.91
CA SER A 17 -26.98 -3.44 36.99
C SER A 17 -26.52 -2.55 35.83
N TYR A 18 -25.57 -1.63 36.07
CA TYR A 18 -24.96 -0.82 35.02
C TYR A 18 -24.04 -1.65 34.11
N PHE A 19 -23.31 -2.63 34.67
CA PHE A 19 -22.55 -3.62 33.90
C PHE A 19 -23.45 -4.58 33.12
N CYS A 20 -24.61 -4.97 33.67
CA CYS A 20 -25.59 -5.77 32.94
C CYS A 20 -26.25 -4.95 31.82
N LEU A 21 -26.59 -3.68 32.05
CA LEU A 21 -27.22 -2.83 31.03
C LEU A 21 -26.26 -2.44 29.89
N LEU A 22 -24.94 -2.32 30.15
CA LEU A 22 -23.92 -2.14 29.11
C LEU A 22 -23.65 -3.43 28.29
N ASN A 23 -24.12 -4.59 28.75
CA ASN A 23 -24.02 -5.86 28.02
C ASN A 23 -25.33 -6.29 27.36
N VAL A 24 -26.38 -5.46 27.38
CA VAL A 24 -27.69 -5.79 26.77
C VAL A 24 -27.83 -5.22 25.35
N GLU A 25 -26.96 -4.30 24.91
CA GLU A 25 -26.93 -3.87 23.50
C GLU A 25 -26.38 -4.96 22.53
N SER A 26 -25.77 -6.03 23.05
CA SER A 26 -25.14 -7.08 22.25
C SER A 26 -26.01 -8.31 21.95
N LEU A 27 -27.30 -8.31 22.31
CA LEU A 27 -28.19 -9.49 22.20
C LEU A 27 -29.12 -9.52 20.96
N LEU A 28 -28.97 -8.60 20.00
CA LEU A 28 -29.78 -8.57 18.77
C LEU A 28 -28.96 -8.57 17.45
N ALA A 29 -27.74 -9.12 17.45
CA ALA A 29 -26.85 -9.06 16.28
C ALA A 29 -26.81 -10.33 15.39
N TRP A 30 -27.30 -11.48 15.87
CA TRP A 30 -27.37 -12.74 15.11
C TRP A 30 -28.71 -13.45 15.36
N PRO A 31 -29.22 -14.25 14.40
CA PRO A 31 -28.56 -14.73 13.19
C PRO A 31 -28.50 -13.70 12.04
N VAL A 32 -27.40 -13.69 11.29
CA VAL A 32 -27.29 -12.99 10.00
C VAL A 32 -27.53 -14.01 8.90
N SER A 33 -28.56 -13.80 8.09
CA SER A 33 -28.91 -14.70 6.99
C SER A 33 -29.03 -13.96 5.66
N GLY A 34 -28.84 -14.70 4.57
CA GLY A 34 -28.93 -14.16 3.23
C GLY A 34 -28.65 -15.23 2.17
N THR A 35 -28.45 -14.78 0.95
CA THR A 35 -28.06 -15.62 -0.18
C THR A 35 -26.73 -15.10 -0.70
N ASP A 36 -25.78 -16.01 -0.91
CA ASP A 36 -24.49 -15.67 -1.48
C ASP A 36 -24.58 -15.49 -3.01
N SER A 37 -23.49 -15.08 -3.66
CA SER A 37 -23.47 -14.85 -5.12
C SER A 37 -23.53 -16.14 -5.95
N GLN A 38 -23.50 -17.31 -5.31
CA GLN A 38 -23.72 -18.61 -5.95
C GLN A 38 -25.18 -19.07 -5.81
N GLY A 39 -26.06 -18.25 -5.21
CA GLY A 39 -27.46 -18.59 -4.97
C GLY A 39 -27.67 -19.48 -3.74
N GLN A 40 -26.64 -19.73 -2.94
CA GLN A 40 -26.72 -20.57 -1.76
C GLN A 40 -27.20 -19.75 -0.56
N ALA A 41 -28.26 -20.21 0.09
CA ALA A 41 -28.71 -19.62 1.35
C ALA A 41 -27.70 -19.91 2.47
N TYR A 42 -27.43 -18.91 3.30
CA TYR A 42 -26.56 -19.00 4.46
C TYR A 42 -27.22 -18.42 5.70
N VAL A 43 -26.88 -19.00 6.86
CA VAL A 43 -27.24 -18.48 8.19
C VAL A 43 -25.99 -18.51 9.06
N ILE A 44 -25.60 -17.36 9.59
CA ILE A 44 -24.48 -17.19 10.52
C ILE A 44 -25.11 -16.93 11.89
N ASP A 45 -25.05 -17.93 12.77
CA ASP A 45 -25.75 -17.90 14.06
C ASP A 45 -24.96 -17.14 15.15
N GLN A 46 -23.66 -16.96 14.94
CA GLN A 46 -22.77 -16.24 15.84
C GLN A 46 -21.61 -15.62 15.05
N ARG A 47 -20.94 -14.64 15.66
CA ARG A 47 -19.76 -14.00 15.08
C ARG A 47 -18.67 -15.04 14.73
N PRO A 48 -18.20 -15.11 13.45
CA PRO A 48 -17.06 -15.95 13.08
C PRO A 48 -15.77 -15.51 13.78
N LEU A 49 -14.95 -16.46 14.23
CA LEU A 49 -13.72 -16.22 15.00
C LEU A 49 -12.46 -16.72 14.29
N ARG A 50 -12.59 -17.64 13.32
CA ARG A 50 -11.46 -18.23 12.59
C ARG A 50 -11.73 -18.19 11.09
N VAL A 51 -11.50 -17.03 10.51
CA VAL A 51 -11.83 -16.72 9.13
C VAL A 51 -10.61 -16.85 8.24
N ILE A 52 -10.79 -17.52 7.10
CA ILE A 52 -9.85 -17.47 5.99
C ILE A 52 -10.49 -16.66 4.87
N SER A 53 -9.76 -15.66 4.38
CA SER A 53 -10.19 -14.86 3.24
C SER A 53 -9.30 -15.16 2.05
N LEU A 54 -9.87 -15.84 1.05
CA LEU A 54 -9.22 -16.08 -0.22
C LEU A 54 -9.47 -14.96 -1.24
N VAL A 55 -10.11 -13.87 -0.81
CA VAL A 55 -10.51 -12.72 -1.63
C VAL A 55 -9.90 -11.44 -1.03
N PRO A 56 -8.86 -10.84 -1.64
CA PRO A 56 -8.11 -9.74 -1.04
C PRO A 56 -8.97 -8.54 -0.60
N GLU A 57 -9.96 -8.16 -1.42
CA GLU A 57 -10.89 -7.07 -1.09
C GLU A 57 -11.72 -7.32 0.18
N ILE A 58 -12.07 -8.57 0.50
CA ILE A 58 -12.80 -8.90 1.73
C ILE A 58 -11.85 -8.76 2.91
N SER A 59 -10.61 -9.22 2.77
CA SER A 59 -9.58 -9.04 3.79
C SER A 59 -9.39 -7.55 4.13
N GLU A 60 -9.27 -6.68 3.11
CA GLU A 60 -9.17 -5.23 3.29
C GLU A 60 -10.36 -4.65 4.05
N ILE A 61 -11.58 -5.07 3.70
CA ILE A 61 -12.79 -4.61 4.40
C ILE A 61 -12.75 -5.05 5.87
N LEU A 62 -12.36 -6.29 6.16
CA LEU A 62 -12.26 -6.79 7.54
C LEU A 62 -11.25 -5.98 8.36
N PHE A 63 -10.11 -5.61 7.80
CA PHE A 63 -9.19 -4.68 8.46
C PHE A 63 -9.81 -3.30 8.67
N ALA A 64 -10.45 -2.72 7.65
CA ALA A 64 -11.01 -1.37 7.73
C ALA A 64 -12.16 -1.24 8.75
N ILE A 65 -12.93 -2.30 8.96
CA ILE A 65 -14.02 -2.33 9.95
C ILE A 65 -13.58 -2.80 11.34
N GLY A 66 -12.29 -3.11 11.54
CA GLY A 66 -11.75 -3.61 12.80
C GLY A 66 -12.26 -5.01 13.17
N ALA A 67 -12.33 -5.90 12.18
CA ALA A 67 -12.68 -7.32 12.31
C ALA A 67 -11.50 -8.25 11.98
N ASP A 68 -10.29 -7.73 11.83
CA ASP A 68 -9.11 -8.49 11.45
C ASP A 68 -8.64 -9.48 12.52
N GLU A 69 -9.09 -9.34 13.78
CA GLU A 69 -8.81 -10.32 14.83
C GLU A 69 -9.39 -11.70 14.51
N ALA A 70 -10.46 -11.77 13.71
CA ALA A 70 -11.04 -13.03 13.26
C ALA A 70 -10.28 -13.62 12.06
N LEU A 71 -9.48 -12.82 11.34
CA LEU A 71 -8.78 -13.23 10.13
C LEU A 71 -7.50 -13.97 10.50
N VAL A 72 -7.50 -15.29 10.30
CA VAL A 72 -6.37 -16.19 10.62
C VAL A 72 -5.53 -16.56 9.40
N GLY A 73 -6.08 -16.42 8.18
CA GLY A 73 -5.38 -16.73 6.93
C GLY A 73 -5.82 -15.85 5.76
N ILE A 74 -4.85 -15.47 4.91
CA ILE A 74 -5.02 -14.62 3.72
C ILE A 74 -4.28 -15.19 2.52
N THR A 75 -4.59 -14.72 1.32
CA THR A 75 -3.76 -14.98 0.14
C THR A 75 -2.53 -14.09 0.10
N GLN A 76 -1.50 -14.50 -0.64
CA GLN A 76 -0.31 -13.68 -0.90
C GLN A 76 -0.60 -12.33 -1.58
N HIS A 77 -1.79 -12.16 -2.17
CA HIS A 77 -2.19 -10.92 -2.85
C HIS A 77 -2.84 -9.90 -1.90
N THR A 78 -3.04 -10.26 -0.63
CA THR A 78 -3.51 -9.32 0.40
C THR A 78 -2.30 -8.66 1.05
N VAL A 79 -1.85 -7.54 0.47
CA VAL A 79 -0.68 -6.77 0.95
C VAL A 79 -1.08 -5.49 1.69
N THR A 80 -2.34 -5.09 1.58
CA THR A 80 -2.91 -3.89 2.19
C THR A 80 -4.08 -4.27 3.11
N PRO A 81 -4.26 -3.59 4.26
CA PRO A 81 -3.36 -2.62 4.86
C PRO A 81 -2.12 -3.27 5.48
N ALA A 82 -1.24 -2.43 6.04
CA ALA A 82 0.01 -2.85 6.65
C ALA A 82 -0.06 -4.06 7.61
N ALA A 83 -1.15 -4.14 8.37
CA ALA A 83 -1.39 -5.23 9.31
C ALA A 83 -1.56 -6.61 8.63
N ALA A 84 -1.81 -6.67 7.33
CA ALA A 84 -1.88 -7.92 6.57
C ALA A 84 -0.57 -8.71 6.61
N ALA A 85 0.59 -8.04 6.73
CA ALA A 85 1.89 -8.68 6.84
C ALA A 85 2.02 -9.62 8.06
N GLN A 86 1.16 -9.48 9.07
CA GLN A 86 1.16 -10.30 10.28
C GLN A 86 0.28 -11.56 10.16
N LYS A 87 -0.45 -11.73 9.06
CA LYS A 87 -1.38 -12.85 8.85
C LYS A 87 -0.68 -14.01 8.15
N LYS A 88 -1.13 -15.24 8.43
CA LYS A 88 -0.60 -16.43 7.74
C LYS A 88 -1.05 -16.40 6.28
N VAL A 89 -0.08 -16.50 5.37
CA VAL A 89 -0.35 -16.72 3.94
C VAL A 89 -0.73 -18.19 3.75
N VAL A 90 -1.87 -18.44 3.11
CA VAL A 90 -2.44 -19.78 2.85
C VAL A 90 -2.46 -20.14 1.36
N GLY A 91 -1.66 -19.48 0.53
CA GLY A 91 -1.58 -19.74 -0.91
C GLY A 91 -1.82 -18.53 -1.81
N GLY A 92 -1.81 -18.82 -3.11
CA GLY A 92 -2.18 -17.90 -4.19
C GLY A 92 -3.68 -17.65 -4.29
N PHE A 93 -4.06 -16.63 -5.05
CA PHE A 93 -5.48 -16.42 -5.38
C PHE A 93 -6.00 -17.53 -6.31
N PHE A 94 -5.17 -17.97 -7.27
CA PHE A 94 -5.51 -19.02 -8.22
C PHE A 94 -5.26 -20.44 -7.68
N ALA A 95 -4.29 -20.59 -6.77
CA ALA A 95 -3.95 -21.86 -6.13
C ALA A 95 -3.82 -21.70 -4.61
N PRO A 96 -4.95 -21.64 -3.87
CA PRO A 96 -4.93 -21.69 -2.41
C PRO A 96 -4.46 -23.07 -1.90
N GLY A 97 -3.67 -23.10 -0.83
CA GLY A 97 -3.14 -24.32 -0.23
C GLY A 97 -4.14 -24.97 0.72
N ILE A 98 -4.62 -26.17 0.38
CA ILE A 98 -5.68 -26.85 1.13
C ILE A 98 -5.18 -27.25 2.53
N GLU A 99 -3.98 -27.81 2.62
CA GLU A 99 -3.36 -28.26 3.87
C GLU A 99 -3.12 -27.08 4.83
N GLU A 100 -2.67 -25.94 4.31
CA GLU A 100 -2.48 -24.71 5.10
C GLU A 100 -3.80 -24.18 5.64
N ILE A 101 -4.87 -24.24 4.83
CA ILE A 101 -6.22 -23.84 5.25
C ILE A 101 -6.74 -24.80 6.34
N GLU A 102 -6.57 -26.11 6.18
CA GLU A 102 -7.00 -27.10 7.19
C GLU A 102 -6.26 -26.94 8.52
N ALA A 103 -4.94 -26.69 8.49
CA ALA A 103 -4.13 -26.50 9.69
C ALA A 103 -4.62 -25.32 10.55
N LEU A 104 -5.29 -24.34 9.93
CA LEU A 104 -5.87 -23.18 10.60
C LEU A 104 -7.30 -23.41 11.10
N ASN A 105 -7.91 -24.59 10.91
CA ASN A 105 -9.23 -24.95 11.43
C ASN A 105 -10.29 -23.81 11.35
N PRO A 106 -10.66 -23.37 10.14
CA PRO A 106 -11.54 -22.22 9.95
C PRO A 106 -13.01 -22.53 10.27
N ASP A 107 -13.76 -21.53 10.73
CA ASP A 107 -15.23 -21.59 10.88
C ASP A 107 -15.97 -20.88 9.73
N LEU A 108 -15.28 -20.04 8.96
CA LEU A 108 -15.78 -19.41 7.74
C LEU A 108 -14.63 -19.22 6.73
N ILE A 109 -14.88 -19.53 5.46
CA ILE A 109 -13.99 -19.22 4.35
C ILE A 109 -14.71 -18.36 3.31
N PHE A 110 -14.15 -17.20 2.99
CA PHE A 110 -14.56 -16.41 1.84
C PHE A 110 -13.84 -16.91 0.58
N VAL A 111 -14.61 -17.29 -0.43
CA VAL A 111 -14.11 -17.95 -1.65
C VAL A 111 -14.59 -17.24 -2.92
N ALA A 112 -13.71 -17.11 -3.91
CA ALA A 112 -14.02 -16.60 -5.24
C ALA A 112 -14.58 -17.70 -6.17
N ASP A 113 -15.25 -17.31 -7.25
CA ASP A 113 -15.88 -18.25 -8.20
C ASP A 113 -14.91 -19.28 -8.80
N LEU A 114 -13.64 -18.90 -8.99
CA LEU A 114 -12.65 -19.77 -9.63
C LEU A 114 -12.07 -20.84 -8.70
N GLN A 115 -12.25 -20.72 -7.38
CA GLN A 115 -11.63 -21.57 -6.37
C GLN A 115 -12.45 -22.84 -6.10
N GLN A 116 -12.73 -23.61 -7.16
CA GLN A 116 -13.63 -24.77 -7.10
C GLN A 116 -13.07 -25.93 -6.27
N GLU A 117 -11.76 -26.13 -6.26
CA GLU A 117 -11.10 -27.19 -5.47
C GLU A 117 -11.29 -26.97 -3.96
N VAL A 118 -11.01 -25.74 -3.49
CA VAL A 118 -11.27 -25.32 -2.10
C VAL A 118 -12.75 -25.54 -1.77
N ARG A 119 -13.65 -25.13 -2.67
CA ARG A 119 -15.09 -25.32 -2.45
C ARG A 119 -15.44 -26.80 -2.28
N ALA A 120 -15.00 -27.65 -3.19
CA ALA A 120 -15.29 -29.08 -3.17
C ALA A 120 -14.79 -29.75 -1.88
N HIS A 121 -13.62 -29.34 -1.39
CA HIS A 121 -12.99 -29.89 -0.19
C HIS A 121 -13.67 -29.44 1.11
N PHE A 122 -14.03 -28.16 1.21
CA PHE A 122 -14.51 -27.55 2.46
C PHE A 122 -16.03 -27.44 2.60
N GLN A 123 -16.81 -27.66 1.53
CA GLN A 123 -18.29 -27.51 1.54
C GLN A 123 -19.01 -28.25 2.68
N ASN A 124 -18.47 -29.39 3.13
CA ASN A 124 -19.02 -30.20 4.22
C ASN A 124 -18.26 -30.06 5.56
N LYS A 125 -17.20 -29.25 5.58
CA LYS A 125 -16.30 -29.08 6.74
C LYS A 125 -16.41 -27.70 7.38
N CYS A 126 -16.70 -26.67 6.58
CA CYS A 126 -16.68 -25.28 7.00
C CYS A 126 -17.74 -24.49 6.21
N ARG A 127 -18.19 -23.35 6.75
CA ARG A 127 -19.06 -22.46 5.99
C ARG A 127 -18.24 -21.79 4.88
N LEU A 128 -18.76 -21.81 3.66
CA LEU A 128 -18.21 -21.10 2.52
C LEU A 128 -19.15 -19.96 2.12
N LEU A 129 -18.60 -18.79 1.79
CA LEU A 129 -19.35 -17.66 1.26
C LEU A 129 -18.67 -17.05 0.04
N THR A 130 -19.45 -16.84 -1.02
CA THR A 130 -19.02 -16.05 -2.19
C THR A 130 -19.80 -14.75 -2.26
N LEU A 131 -19.10 -13.62 -2.21
CA LEU A 131 -19.69 -12.28 -2.18
C LEU A 131 -19.12 -11.44 -3.33
N ASN A 132 -19.59 -11.71 -4.54
CA ASN A 132 -19.22 -10.99 -5.76
C ASN A 132 -19.85 -9.60 -5.79
N VAL A 133 -19.17 -8.68 -6.49
CA VAL A 133 -19.62 -7.30 -6.71
C VAL A 133 -19.82 -7.06 -8.19
N THR A 134 -20.92 -6.39 -8.53
CA THR A 134 -21.29 -6.04 -9.91
C THR A 134 -21.16 -4.53 -10.18
N GLY A 135 -21.03 -3.72 -9.13
CA GLY A 135 -20.93 -2.26 -9.24
C GLY A 135 -20.68 -1.58 -7.89
N ILE A 136 -20.60 -0.25 -7.90
CA ILE A 136 -20.29 0.57 -6.71
C ILE A 136 -21.27 0.29 -5.55
N ASP A 137 -22.57 0.29 -5.82
CA ASP A 137 -23.58 0.10 -4.75
C ASP A 137 -23.49 -1.30 -4.13
N SER A 138 -23.36 -2.35 -4.96
CA SER A 138 -23.16 -3.72 -4.45
C SER A 138 -21.90 -3.87 -3.59
N ALA A 139 -20.85 -3.10 -3.88
CA ALA A 139 -19.65 -3.09 -3.07
C ALA A 139 -19.88 -2.43 -1.71
N MET A 140 -20.67 -1.35 -1.64
CA MET A 140 -21.07 -0.74 -0.37
C MET A 140 -21.96 -1.68 0.45
N GLU A 141 -22.92 -2.35 -0.19
CA GLU A 141 -23.77 -3.36 0.45
C GLU A 141 -22.95 -4.52 1.03
N ARG A 142 -21.88 -4.95 0.33
CA ARG A 142 -20.94 -5.96 0.83
C ARG A 142 -20.20 -5.48 2.09
N ILE A 143 -19.76 -4.23 2.13
CA ILE A 143 -19.12 -3.66 3.33
C ILE A 143 -20.09 -3.67 4.51
N GLU A 144 -21.34 -3.25 4.31
CA GLU A 144 -22.36 -3.28 5.35
C GLU A 144 -22.71 -4.70 5.80
N LEU A 145 -22.77 -5.65 4.86
CA LEU A 145 -22.99 -7.06 5.15
C LEU A 145 -21.88 -7.61 6.04
N LEU A 146 -20.61 -7.38 5.69
CA LEU A 146 -19.47 -7.77 6.52
C LEU A 146 -19.54 -7.10 7.90
N GLY A 147 -19.94 -5.82 7.96
CA GLY A 147 -20.26 -5.13 9.21
C GLY A 147 -21.24 -5.91 10.08
N ARG A 148 -22.36 -6.38 9.52
CA ARG A 148 -23.34 -7.21 10.26
C ARG A 148 -22.78 -8.57 10.66
N ILE A 149 -22.09 -9.27 9.75
CA ILE A 149 -21.53 -10.60 10.02
C ILE A 149 -20.57 -10.57 11.22
N PHE A 150 -19.80 -9.49 11.38
CA PHE A 150 -18.77 -9.37 12.41
C PHE A 150 -19.15 -8.48 13.61
N GLY A 151 -20.37 -7.92 13.66
CA GLY A 151 -20.77 -6.99 14.73
C GLY A 151 -19.94 -5.69 14.73
N ARG A 152 -19.75 -5.12 13.54
CA ARG A 152 -18.95 -3.92 13.22
C ARG A 152 -19.73 -2.95 12.32
N GLU A 153 -21.04 -2.88 12.49
CA GLU A 153 -21.94 -2.11 11.63
C GLU A 153 -21.65 -0.60 11.66
N GLU A 154 -21.27 -0.05 12.83
CA GLU A 154 -20.90 1.36 12.92
C GLU A 154 -19.62 1.67 12.13
N ALA A 155 -18.59 0.82 12.26
CA ALA A 155 -17.36 0.94 11.50
C ALA A 155 -17.61 0.78 9.99
N ALA A 156 -18.42 -0.21 9.60
CA ALA A 156 -18.83 -0.39 8.20
C ALA A 156 -19.60 0.83 7.64
N ARG A 157 -20.56 1.37 8.41
CA ARG A 157 -21.28 2.60 8.03
C ARG A 157 -20.34 3.79 7.84
N LYS A 158 -19.31 3.91 8.68
CA LYS A 158 -18.30 4.97 8.54
C LYS A 158 -17.53 4.84 7.22
N VAL A 159 -17.05 3.64 6.89
CA VAL A 159 -16.34 3.38 5.62
C VAL A 159 -17.23 3.71 4.42
N VAL A 160 -18.49 3.28 4.43
CA VAL A 160 -19.45 3.59 3.36
C VAL A 160 -19.74 5.09 3.27
N ALA A 161 -19.92 5.76 4.41
CA ALA A 161 -20.18 7.20 4.45
C ALA A 161 -19.02 8.00 3.87
N GLU A 162 -17.76 7.65 4.19
CA GLU A 162 -16.57 8.30 3.64
C GLU A 162 -16.50 8.16 2.11
N ASN A 163 -16.74 6.96 1.59
CA ASN A 163 -16.79 6.72 0.15
C ASN A 163 -17.92 7.52 -0.53
N ARG A 164 -19.12 7.53 0.05
CA ARG A 164 -20.26 8.30 -0.47
C ARG A 164 -20.00 9.81 -0.44
N GLU A 165 -19.32 10.30 0.59
CA GLU A 165 -18.93 11.71 0.70
C GLU A 165 -18.02 12.13 -0.47
N GLN A 166 -17.03 11.30 -0.80
CA GLN A 166 -16.10 11.53 -1.91
C GLN A 166 -16.80 11.44 -3.27
N LEU A 167 -17.61 10.40 -3.50
CA LEU A 167 -18.40 10.27 -4.72
C LEU A 167 -19.34 11.46 -4.92
N THR A 168 -19.95 11.98 -3.84
CA THR A 168 -20.81 13.16 -3.89
C THR A 168 -20.02 14.42 -4.26
N LEU A 169 -18.81 14.59 -3.70
CA LEU A 169 -17.93 15.70 -4.09
C LEU A 169 -17.58 15.63 -5.57
N ILE A 170 -17.16 14.46 -6.06
CA ILE A 170 -16.79 14.27 -7.46
C ILE A 170 -17.99 14.49 -8.37
N ALA A 171 -19.17 13.96 -8.04
CA ALA A 171 -20.40 14.22 -8.78
C ALA A 171 -20.68 15.73 -8.95
N ARG A 172 -20.47 16.54 -7.91
CA ARG A 172 -20.62 17.99 -7.98
C ARG A 172 -19.55 18.65 -8.84
N LYS A 173 -18.27 18.29 -8.67
CA LYS A 173 -17.17 18.84 -9.48
C LYS A 173 -17.37 18.52 -10.96
N VAL A 174 -17.71 17.27 -11.28
CA VAL A 174 -17.90 16.85 -12.66
C VAL A 174 -19.16 17.46 -13.26
N ALA A 175 -20.24 17.68 -12.51
CA ALA A 175 -21.46 18.32 -13.03
C ALA A 175 -21.22 19.70 -13.66
N GLY A 176 -20.21 20.44 -13.18
CA GLY A 176 -19.79 21.72 -13.76
C GLY A 176 -19.02 21.62 -15.10
N ILE A 177 -18.64 20.41 -15.53
CA ILE A 177 -17.88 20.20 -16.77
C ILE A 177 -18.85 20.08 -17.96
N PRO A 178 -18.69 20.90 -19.01
CA PRO A 178 -19.53 20.83 -20.21
C PRO A 178 -19.50 19.45 -20.87
N ALA A 179 -20.62 19.02 -21.44
CA ALA A 179 -20.73 17.73 -22.12
C ALA A 179 -19.66 17.54 -23.22
N GLY A 180 -19.34 18.59 -23.98
CA GLY A 180 -18.30 18.54 -25.01
C GLY A 180 -16.86 18.40 -24.50
N LYS A 181 -16.63 18.60 -23.20
CA LYS A 181 -15.32 18.39 -22.54
C LYS A 181 -15.20 17.02 -21.87
N ARG A 182 -16.27 16.22 -21.86
CA ARG A 182 -16.26 14.85 -21.32
C ARG A 182 -15.28 14.00 -22.10
N GLN A 183 -14.42 13.26 -21.41
CA GLN A 183 -13.36 12.48 -22.02
C GLN A 183 -13.82 11.04 -22.17
N ARG A 184 -13.51 10.41 -23.29
CA ARG A 184 -13.62 8.95 -23.44
C ARG A 184 -12.47 8.30 -22.69
N ALA A 185 -12.77 7.42 -21.74
CA ALA A 185 -11.78 6.74 -20.92
C ALA A 185 -11.98 5.24 -20.98
N VAL A 186 -10.88 4.48 -20.94
CA VAL A 186 -10.91 3.01 -20.93
C VAL A 186 -9.90 2.47 -19.94
N ARG A 187 -10.27 1.36 -19.28
CA ARG A 187 -9.33 0.56 -18.50
C ARG A 187 -8.72 -0.51 -19.39
N LEU A 188 -7.40 -0.56 -19.45
CA LEU A 188 -6.66 -1.65 -20.10
C LEU A 188 -6.27 -2.69 -19.04
N MET A 189 -6.52 -3.96 -19.34
CA MET A 189 -6.23 -5.11 -18.47
C MET A 189 -5.21 -6.10 -19.07
N GLY A 190 -4.94 -6.02 -20.37
CA GLY A 190 -4.01 -6.90 -21.07
C GLY A 190 -2.63 -6.26 -21.27
N SER A 191 -1.59 -7.09 -21.19
CA SER A 191 -0.21 -6.68 -21.47
C SER A 191 0.15 -6.79 -22.95
N GLU A 192 -0.20 -7.94 -23.55
CA GLU A 192 0.15 -8.31 -24.94
C GLU A 192 -1.03 -8.22 -25.91
N SER A 193 -2.24 -8.06 -25.38
CA SER A 193 -3.48 -7.98 -26.16
C SER A 193 -4.44 -6.95 -25.59
N LEU A 194 -5.35 -6.45 -26.42
CA LEU A 194 -6.36 -5.48 -26.02
C LEU A 194 -7.47 -6.16 -25.23
N MET A 195 -7.26 -6.25 -23.92
CA MET A 195 -8.26 -6.77 -22.98
C MET A 195 -8.81 -5.63 -22.13
N VAL A 196 -10.13 -5.51 -22.05
CA VAL A 196 -10.83 -4.45 -21.32
C VAL A 196 -11.96 -5.04 -20.47
N PRO A 197 -12.49 -4.32 -19.47
CA PRO A 197 -13.68 -4.78 -18.76
C PRO A 197 -14.93 -4.75 -19.67
N GLY A 198 -15.84 -5.71 -19.50
CA GLY A 198 -17.12 -5.74 -20.21
C GLY A 198 -18.06 -4.61 -19.79
N ASP A 199 -19.14 -4.42 -20.54
CA ASP A 199 -20.06 -3.27 -20.39
C ASP A 199 -20.71 -3.17 -18.98
N ASP A 200 -20.87 -4.32 -18.30
CA ASP A 200 -21.44 -4.52 -16.96
C ASP A 200 -20.43 -4.46 -15.81
N SER A 201 -19.16 -4.17 -16.11
CA SER A 201 -18.09 -4.13 -15.12
C SER A 201 -18.13 -2.90 -14.21
N PHE A 202 -17.84 -3.09 -12.91
CA PHE A 202 -17.68 -2.00 -11.95
C PHE A 202 -16.56 -1.01 -12.32
N GLN A 203 -15.55 -1.44 -13.10
CA GLN A 203 -14.50 -0.52 -13.56
C GLN A 203 -15.03 0.51 -14.55
N ASN A 204 -16.08 0.16 -15.30
CA ASN A 204 -16.82 1.14 -16.11
C ASN A 204 -17.70 2.05 -15.23
N ASP A 205 -18.19 1.58 -14.08
CA ASP A 205 -18.84 2.46 -13.09
C ASP A 205 -17.88 3.48 -12.49
N PHE A 206 -16.63 3.10 -12.21
CA PHE A 206 -15.61 4.05 -11.77
C PHE A 206 -15.35 5.15 -12.79
N ILE A 207 -15.28 4.80 -14.09
CA ILE A 207 -15.14 5.77 -15.18
C ILE A 207 -16.34 6.73 -15.22
N ARG A 208 -17.57 6.19 -15.13
CA ARG A 208 -18.81 7.00 -15.11
C ARG A 208 -18.84 7.92 -13.90
N ALA A 209 -18.52 7.41 -12.72
CA ALA A 209 -18.48 8.17 -11.47
C ALA A 209 -17.41 9.26 -11.48
N ALA A 210 -16.28 9.03 -12.17
CA ALA A 210 -15.26 10.04 -12.42
C ALA A 210 -15.68 11.10 -13.46
N GLY A 211 -16.89 10.97 -14.04
CA GLY A 211 -17.47 11.91 -14.99
C GLY A 211 -17.00 11.72 -16.43
N ALA A 212 -16.34 10.60 -16.75
CA ALA A 212 -15.88 10.26 -18.09
C ALA A 212 -16.82 9.26 -18.78
N ILE A 213 -16.60 9.05 -20.08
CA ILE A 213 -17.41 8.17 -20.94
C ILE A 213 -16.68 6.83 -21.08
N PRO A 214 -17.19 5.73 -20.48
CA PRO A 214 -16.61 4.41 -20.68
C PRO A 214 -16.93 3.85 -22.08
N PRO A 215 -16.20 2.83 -22.54
CA PRO A 215 -16.59 2.11 -23.75
C PRO A 215 -17.93 1.39 -23.60
N LYS A 216 -18.52 1.07 -24.75
CA LYS A 216 -19.66 0.17 -24.87
C LYS A 216 -19.44 -0.73 -26.09
N PHE A 217 -18.90 -1.92 -25.87
CA PHE A 217 -18.55 -2.85 -26.93
C PHE A 217 -19.64 -3.90 -27.18
N GLY A 218 -20.67 -3.96 -26.34
CA GLY A 218 -21.81 -4.87 -26.51
C GLY A 218 -21.58 -6.26 -25.93
N GLU A 219 -20.51 -6.44 -25.15
CA GLU A 219 -20.18 -7.69 -24.47
C GLU A 219 -20.03 -7.45 -22.96
N ASN A 220 -20.58 -8.37 -22.16
CA ASN A 220 -20.50 -8.36 -20.70
C ASN A 220 -19.39 -9.31 -20.23
N GLY A 221 -18.86 -9.07 -19.03
CA GLY A 221 -17.89 -9.96 -18.40
C GLY A 221 -16.79 -9.23 -17.64
N LYS A 222 -16.06 -10.01 -16.82
CA LYS A 222 -14.95 -9.49 -16.01
C LYS A 222 -13.80 -8.95 -16.87
N ILE A 223 -13.59 -9.56 -18.04
CA ILE A 223 -12.59 -9.19 -19.03
C ILE A 223 -13.05 -9.67 -20.42
N ILE A 224 -12.97 -8.82 -21.43
CA ILE A 224 -13.31 -9.12 -22.82
C ILE A 224 -12.13 -8.75 -23.72
N ALA A 225 -11.96 -9.46 -24.82
CA ALA A 225 -10.99 -9.12 -25.86
C ALA A 225 -11.66 -8.19 -26.88
N ILE A 226 -10.97 -7.14 -27.31
CA ILE A 226 -11.46 -6.24 -28.36
C ILE A 226 -10.46 -6.16 -29.51
N THR A 227 -10.94 -5.79 -30.70
CA THR A 227 -10.08 -5.61 -31.86
C THR A 227 -9.42 -4.23 -31.89
N THR A 228 -8.34 -4.10 -32.66
CA THR A 228 -7.71 -2.80 -32.92
C THR A 228 -8.69 -1.81 -33.57
N GLU A 229 -9.58 -2.27 -34.44
CA GLU A 229 -10.60 -1.43 -35.07
C GLU A 229 -11.61 -0.91 -34.04
N GLU A 230 -12.01 -1.73 -33.06
CA GLU A 230 -12.90 -1.30 -31.98
C GLU A 230 -12.23 -0.28 -31.07
N TRP A 231 -10.97 -0.50 -30.74
CA TRP A 231 -10.12 0.44 -29.99
C TRP A 231 -10.01 1.78 -30.71
N GLN A 232 -9.71 1.77 -32.00
CA GLN A 232 -9.62 2.98 -32.84
C GLN A 232 -10.97 3.67 -33.01
N ARG A 233 -12.05 2.92 -33.17
CA ARG A 233 -13.41 3.46 -33.29
C ARG A 233 -13.85 4.15 -32.00
N PHE A 234 -13.49 3.58 -30.84
CA PHE A 234 -13.73 4.24 -29.56
C PHE A 234 -12.83 5.46 -29.36
N ASP A 235 -11.60 5.43 -29.90
CA ASP A 235 -10.59 6.49 -29.80
C ASP A 235 -10.49 7.03 -28.35
N PRO A 236 -9.99 6.22 -27.40
CA PRO A 236 -9.89 6.65 -26.01
C PRO A 236 -9.04 7.92 -25.92
N GLN A 237 -9.49 8.89 -25.13
CA GLN A 237 -8.77 10.12 -24.82
C GLN A 237 -8.00 10.01 -23.50
N VAL A 238 -8.36 9.03 -22.68
CA VAL A 238 -7.63 8.60 -21.49
C VAL A 238 -7.58 7.08 -21.46
N VAL A 239 -6.40 6.52 -21.18
CA VAL A 239 -6.24 5.10 -20.89
C VAL A 239 -5.71 4.99 -19.47
N TYR A 240 -6.27 4.09 -18.67
CA TYR A 240 -5.62 3.74 -17.41
C TYR A 240 -5.40 2.22 -17.29
N GLY A 241 -4.27 1.88 -16.68
CA GLY A 241 -3.89 0.51 -16.35
C GLY A 241 -3.69 0.34 -14.85
N CYS A 242 -3.19 -0.82 -14.47
CA CYS A 242 -2.78 -1.10 -13.10
C CYS A 242 -1.34 -1.62 -13.03
N GLY A 243 -0.67 -1.39 -11.90
CA GLY A 243 0.69 -1.86 -11.66
C GLY A 243 1.76 -0.90 -12.18
N ASN A 244 2.96 -1.44 -12.45
CA ASN A 244 4.10 -0.63 -12.87
C ASN A 244 4.39 -0.85 -14.37
N GLY A 245 4.74 0.23 -15.05
CA GLY A 245 5.07 0.21 -16.48
C GLY A 245 3.88 0.42 -17.41
N LYS A 246 4.20 0.73 -18.68
CA LYS A 246 3.23 0.85 -19.76
C LYS A 246 3.11 -0.52 -20.46
N PRO A 247 1.90 -1.07 -20.60
CA PRO A 247 1.68 -2.34 -21.32
C PRO A 247 2.24 -2.31 -22.75
N GLU A 248 2.88 -3.41 -23.17
CA GLU A 248 3.55 -3.51 -24.47
C GLU A 248 2.59 -3.33 -25.65
N ILE A 249 1.36 -3.84 -25.53
CA ILE A 249 0.31 -3.70 -26.55
C ILE A 249 0.07 -2.23 -26.93
N LEU A 250 0.33 -1.27 -26.05
CA LEU A 250 0.14 0.15 -26.31
C LEU A 250 1.15 0.74 -27.31
N GLU A 251 2.22 0.02 -27.64
CA GLU A 251 3.21 0.41 -28.65
C GLU A 251 2.91 -0.19 -30.03
N ALA A 252 1.95 -1.12 -30.11
CA ALA A 252 1.57 -1.78 -31.36
C ALA A 252 0.99 -0.78 -32.38
N ALA A 253 1.25 -1.04 -33.67
CA ALA A 253 0.68 -0.26 -34.76
C ALA A 253 -0.85 -0.32 -34.74
N GLY A 254 -1.52 0.81 -34.98
CA GLY A 254 -2.97 0.94 -34.87
C GLY A 254 -3.46 1.17 -33.43
N VAL A 255 -2.82 0.57 -32.42
CA VAL A 255 -3.15 0.78 -31.00
C VAL A 255 -2.63 2.12 -30.51
N LYS A 256 -1.37 2.44 -30.80
CA LYS A 256 -0.71 3.68 -30.38
C LYS A 256 -1.27 4.97 -30.99
N ASP A 257 -2.09 4.83 -32.03
CA ASP A 257 -2.55 5.93 -32.88
C ASP A 257 -3.79 6.67 -32.31
N VAL A 258 -4.31 6.23 -31.17
CA VAL A 258 -5.46 6.87 -30.50
C VAL A 258 -5.08 8.12 -29.72
N SER A 259 -6.06 9.00 -29.52
CA SER A 259 -5.91 10.31 -28.86
C SER A 259 -5.18 10.24 -27.52
N ALA A 260 -5.48 9.26 -26.67
CA ALA A 260 -4.85 9.14 -25.35
C ALA A 260 -3.33 8.99 -25.45
N LEU A 261 -2.85 8.13 -26.35
CA LEU A 261 -1.43 7.77 -26.42
C LEU A 261 -0.61 8.85 -27.14
N GLN A 262 -1.21 9.48 -28.16
CA GLN A 262 -0.60 10.64 -28.83
C GLN A 262 -0.43 11.84 -27.88
N ASN A 263 -1.28 11.97 -26.86
CA ASN A 263 -1.24 13.06 -25.89
C ASN A 263 -0.64 12.64 -24.53
N ASN A 264 0.03 11.48 -24.44
CA ASN A 264 0.63 10.97 -23.19
C ASN A 264 -0.34 10.85 -22.01
N ARG A 265 -1.60 10.47 -22.27
CA ARG A 265 -2.67 10.30 -21.28
C ARG A 265 -2.91 8.83 -20.94
N PHE A 266 -1.81 8.10 -20.76
CA PHE A 266 -1.82 6.80 -20.09
C PHE A 266 -1.47 7.01 -18.61
N TYR A 267 -2.32 6.54 -17.72
CA TYR A 267 -2.09 6.61 -16.28
C TYR A 267 -2.06 5.19 -15.69
N SER A 268 -1.02 4.89 -14.92
CA SER A 268 -1.02 3.67 -14.13
C SER A 268 -1.36 3.96 -12.68
N PHE A 269 -2.16 3.09 -12.07
CA PHE A 269 -2.57 3.18 -10.68
C PHE A 269 -2.31 1.84 -9.97
N PRO A 270 -2.24 1.80 -8.63
CA PRO A 270 -2.06 0.54 -7.92
C PRO A 270 -3.26 -0.41 -8.14
N CYS A 271 -2.99 -1.72 -8.17
CA CYS A 271 -4.01 -2.75 -8.36
C CYS A 271 -5.12 -2.68 -7.30
N ASP A 272 -4.77 -2.31 -6.06
CA ASP A 272 -5.72 -2.21 -4.94
C ASP A 272 -6.83 -1.18 -5.18
N PHE A 273 -6.59 -0.18 -6.03
CA PHE A 273 -7.59 0.84 -6.37
C PHE A 273 -8.37 0.52 -7.65
N THR A 274 -7.75 -0.20 -8.60
CA THR A 274 -8.30 -0.41 -9.95
C THR A 274 -8.96 -1.77 -10.14
N CYS A 275 -8.47 -2.79 -9.42
CA CYS A 275 -8.89 -4.18 -9.56
C CYS A 275 -9.90 -4.59 -8.48
N ARG A 276 -10.16 -3.73 -7.48
CA ARG A 276 -10.99 -4.05 -6.31
C ARG A 276 -12.06 -2.98 -6.12
N ALA A 277 -13.31 -3.40 -5.89
CA ALA A 277 -14.37 -2.52 -5.40
C ALA A 277 -14.60 -2.80 -3.90
N GLY A 278 -13.89 -2.04 -3.06
CA GLY A 278 -13.89 -2.22 -1.61
C GLY A 278 -13.78 -0.89 -0.88
N VAL A 279 -12.82 -0.79 0.03
CA VAL A 279 -12.69 0.35 0.96
C VAL A 279 -12.32 1.68 0.29
N ASN A 280 -11.71 1.63 -0.91
CA ASN A 280 -11.07 2.75 -1.59
C ASN A 280 -11.81 3.30 -2.82
N ILE A 281 -13.10 2.97 -3.00
CA ILE A 281 -13.87 3.36 -4.19
C ILE A 281 -13.88 4.88 -4.40
N GLY A 282 -14.25 5.65 -3.39
CA GLY A 282 -14.32 7.11 -3.44
C GLY A 282 -12.93 7.74 -3.62
N ASN A 283 -11.90 7.17 -3.01
CA ASN A 283 -10.51 7.59 -3.17
C ASN A 283 -10.07 7.43 -4.63
N PHE A 284 -10.30 6.25 -5.22
CA PHE A 284 -9.93 5.97 -6.60
C PHE A 284 -10.69 6.86 -7.59
N VAL A 285 -12.02 6.95 -7.45
CA VAL A 285 -12.84 7.80 -8.34
C VAL A 285 -12.40 9.26 -8.26
N SER A 286 -12.06 9.74 -7.06
CA SER A 286 -11.52 11.10 -6.87
C SER A 286 -10.20 11.30 -7.59
N TRP A 287 -9.28 10.35 -7.46
CA TRP A 287 -7.98 10.42 -8.10
C TRP A 287 -8.07 10.33 -9.63
N LEU A 288 -8.88 9.39 -10.13
CA LEU A 288 -9.15 9.22 -11.55
C LEU A 288 -9.78 10.49 -12.15
N ALA A 289 -10.81 11.05 -11.51
CA ALA A 289 -11.46 12.28 -11.99
C ALA A 289 -10.49 13.46 -12.03
N ALA A 290 -9.67 13.64 -10.99
CA ALA A 290 -8.68 14.70 -10.94
C ALA A 290 -7.58 14.55 -12.01
N ARG A 291 -7.18 13.32 -12.35
CA ARG A 291 -6.26 13.06 -13.47
C ARG A 291 -6.89 13.31 -14.84
N ILE A 292 -8.16 12.93 -15.02
CA ILE A 292 -8.87 13.16 -16.29
C ILE A 292 -9.13 14.64 -16.54
N TYR A 293 -9.42 15.40 -15.49
CA TYR A 293 -9.90 16.78 -15.53
C TYR A 293 -9.01 17.75 -14.73
N SER A 294 -7.69 17.60 -14.79
CA SER A 294 -6.74 18.38 -13.99
C SER A 294 -6.91 19.89 -14.14
N GLU A 295 -7.08 20.39 -15.37
CA GLU A 295 -7.34 21.81 -15.65
C GLU A 295 -8.65 22.29 -15.00
N GLU A 296 -9.74 21.55 -15.18
CA GLU A 296 -11.06 21.91 -14.65
C GLU A 296 -11.10 21.83 -13.11
N PHE A 297 -10.32 20.91 -12.52
CA PHE A 297 -10.22 20.74 -11.07
C PHE A 297 -9.26 21.75 -10.44
N SER A 298 -8.35 22.33 -11.21
CA SER A 298 -7.41 23.38 -10.78
C SER A 298 -8.02 24.79 -10.85
N ASP A 299 -9.12 24.99 -11.58
CA ASP A 299 -9.84 26.26 -11.68
C ASP A 299 -10.50 26.65 -10.35
N PRO A 300 -10.04 27.72 -9.66
CA PRO A 300 -10.60 28.14 -8.37
C PRO A 300 -12.07 28.53 -8.46
N SER A 301 -12.57 28.95 -9.63
CA SER A 301 -13.98 29.31 -9.82
C SER A 301 -14.91 28.09 -9.80
N ARG A 302 -14.35 26.87 -9.91
CA ARG A 302 -15.07 25.58 -9.90
C ARG A 302 -14.90 24.81 -8.61
N GLN A 303 -14.33 25.44 -7.60
CA GLN A 303 -14.21 24.87 -6.27
C GLN A 303 -15.61 24.70 -5.64
N VAL A 304 -15.85 23.55 -5.04
CA VAL A 304 -17.17 23.16 -4.48
C VAL A 304 -17.23 23.40 -2.96
N ARG A 305 -16.11 23.20 -2.26
CA ARG A 305 -15.95 23.33 -0.81
C ARG A 305 -14.93 24.43 -0.54
N PRO A 306 -15.17 25.34 0.41
CA PRO A 306 -14.20 26.38 0.74
C PRO A 306 -12.92 25.76 1.31
N ASP A 307 -11.80 26.45 1.08
CA ASP A 307 -10.56 26.14 1.78
C ASP A 307 -10.71 26.55 3.26
N GLN A 308 -10.59 25.59 4.18
CA GLN A 308 -10.82 25.82 5.60
C GLN A 308 -10.24 24.72 6.49
N VAL A 309 -9.97 25.04 7.76
CA VAL A 309 -9.69 24.03 8.80
C VAL A 309 -10.97 23.26 9.13
N LEU A 310 -10.87 21.94 9.24
CA LEU A 310 -11.97 21.03 9.54
C LEU A 310 -11.89 20.52 10.97
N SER A 311 -10.71 20.08 11.41
CA SER A 311 -10.48 19.58 12.77
C SER A 311 -9.00 19.64 13.14
N GLU A 312 -8.71 19.54 14.44
CA GLU A 312 -7.34 19.46 14.95
C GLU A 312 -7.23 18.35 16.00
N LYS A 313 -6.09 17.65 15.99
CA LYS A 313 -5.76 16.62 16.98
C LYS A 313 -4.37 16.88 17.55
N ALA A 314 -4.26 16.92 18.88
CA ALA A 314 -2.98 17.10 19.55
C ALA A 314 -2.02 15.92 19.27
N VAL A 315 -0.73 16.24 19.17
CA VAL A 315 0.39 15.30 19.03
C VAL A 315 1.34 15.54 20.18
N ALA A 316 1.82 14.47 20.81
CA ALA A 316 2.80 14.58 21.89
C ALA A 316 4.20 14.82 21.31
N VAL A 317 4.78 15.98 21.62
CA VAL A 317 6.20 16.29 21.37
C VAL A 317 6.75 16.93 22.64
N ASP A 318 7.43 16.13 23.45
CA ASP A 318 7.90 16.55 24.77
C ASP A 318 9.27 17.23 24.69
N LEU A 319 9.27 18.53 24.35
CA LEU A 319 10.47 19.37 24.34
C LEU A 319 10.16 20.73 24.98
N PRO A 320 11.06 21.29 25.81
CA PRO A 320 10.77 22.49 26.61
C PRO A 320 10.34 23.73 25.81
N TYR A 321 10.85 23.89 24.59
CA TYR A 321 10.56 25.04 23.72
C TYR A 321 9.36 24.83 22.80
N VAL A 322 8.74 23.64 22.80
CA VAL A 322 7.51 23.38 22.06
C VAL A 322 6.32 23.92 22.85
N ARG A 323 5.53 24.79 22.22
CA ARG A 323 4.29 25.31 22.78
C ARG A 323 3.17 24.30 22.61
N GLN A 324 3.02 23.76 21.41
CA GLN A 324 2.05 22.73 21.07
C GLN A 324 2.44 22.03 19.76
N ALA A 325 2.03 20.78 19.60
CA ALA A 325 2.09 20.06 18.33
C ALA A 325 0.71 19.47 18.02
N ARG A 326 0.30 19.53 16.76
CA ARG A 326 -1.03 19.10 16.30
C ARG A 326 -1.01 18.62 14.86
N VAL A 327 -1.90 17.69 14.54
CA VAL A 327 -2.32 17.41 13.15
C VAL A 327 -3.58 18.20 12.89
N VAL A 328 -3.53 19.10 11.92
CA VAL A 328 -4.67 19.88 11.43
C VAL A 328 -5.21 19.23 10.17
N GLU A 329 -6.47 18.82 10.18
CA GLU A 329 -7.18 18.42 8.97
C GLU A 329 -7.84 19.66 8.34
N SER A 330 -7.58 19.89 7.06
CA SER A 330 -8.07 21.05 6.32
C SER A 330 -8.63 20.65 4.96
N SER A 331 -9.67 21.32 4.49
CA SER A 331 -10.05 21.26 3.07
C SER A 331 -9.16 22.22 2.30
N ILE A 332 -8.45 21.74 1.29
CA ILE A 332 -7.69 22.57 0.34
C ILE A 332 -7.96 22.02 -1.06
N ARG A 333 -8.38 22.88 -1.99
CA ARG A 333 -8.80 22.50 -3.36
C ARG A 333 -9.85 21.38 -3.34
N ASP A 334 -10.87 21.51 -2.47
CA ASP A 334 -11.94 20.52 -2.22
C ASP A 334 -11.58 19.24 -1.48
N PHE A 335 -10.29 18.89 -1.39
CA PHE A 335 -9.85 17.61 -0.81
C PHE A 335 -9.39 17.78 0.64
N LYS A 336 -9.56 16.72 1.43
CA LYS A 336 -9.07 16.68 2.82
C LYS A 336 -7.55 16.49 2.81
N ASN A 337 -6.85 17.46 3.35
CA ASN A 337 -5.40 17.49 3.54
C ASN A 337 -5.11 17.41 5.05
N ARG A 338 -3.90 17.02 5.42
CA ARG A 338 -3.48 16.94 6.82
C ARG A 338 -2.13 17.59 7.02
N THR A 339 -1.98 18.39 8.06
CA THR A 339 -0.73 19.11 8.33
C THR A 339 -0.29 18.85 9.75
N LEU A 340 0.89 18.26 9.92
CA LEU A 340 1.59 18.30 11.19
C LEU A 340 2.11 19.73 11.38
N LEU A 341 1.73 20.39 12.47
CA LEU A 341 2.27 21.68 12.91
C LEU A 341 2.88 21.54 14.30
N VAL A 342 4.06 22.11 14.47
CA VAL A 342 4.75 22.23 15.75
C VAL A 342 5.05 23.71 15.98
N ASP A 343 4.35 24.31 16.93
CA ASP A 343 4.52 25.72 17.29
C ASP A 343 5.53 25.84 18.43
N PHE A 344 6.39 26.84 18.36
CA PHE A 344 7.40 27.12 19.38
C PHE A 344 6.95 28.20 20.37
N LYS A 345 7.58 28.21 21.55
CA LYS A 345 7.40 29.25 22.57
C LYS A 345 8.17 30.53 22.21
N ALA A 346 9.28 30.38 21.51
CA ALA A 346 10.11 31.46 20.96
C ALA A 346 10.59 31.08 19.55
N PRO A 347 10.82 32.05 18.65
CA PRO A 347 11.29 31.78 17.30
C PRO A 347 12.62 31.01 17.28
N GLN A 348 12.76 30.10 16.32
CA GLN A 348 13.92 29.21 16.15
C GLN A 348 14.64 29.50 14.83
N THR A 349 15.92 29.13 14.78
CA THR A 349 16.63 28.92 13.52
C THR A 349 16.43 27.49 13.05
N ILE A 350 16.21 27.29 11.76
CA ILE A 350 16.06 25.97 11.14
C ILE A 350 16.97 25.82 9.93
N LEU A 351 17.28 24.58 9.59
CA LEU A 351 17.88 24.20 8.31
C LEU A 351 16.97 23.20 7.60
N SER A 352 16.45 23.56 6.43
CA SER A 352 15.58 22.72 5.61
C SER A 352 16.26 22.35 4.30
N SER A 353 16.14 21.10 3.87
CA SER A 353 16.57 20.68 2.52
C SER A 353 15.72 21.32 1.41
N LEU A 354 14.48 21.70 1.72
CA LEU A 354 13.54 22.28 0.76
C LEU A 354 13.69 23.80 0.65
N GLU A 355 13.90 24.47 1.79
CA GLU A 355 13.86 25.95 1.89
C GLU A 355 15.24 26.57 2.19
N GLY A 356 16.26 25.77 2.51
CA GLY A 356 17.55 26.24 3.01
C GLY A 356 17.49 26.69 4.48
N PRO A 357 18.49 27.47 4.95
CA PRO A 357 18.50 28.02 6.30
C PRO A 357 17.49 29.16 6.45
N ARG A 358 16.71 29.15 7.54
CA ARG A 358 15.79 30.24 7.90
C ARG A 358 15.88 30.57 9.39
N ALA A 359 15.66 31.84 9.73
CA ALA A 359 15.60 32.34 11.10
C ALA A 359 14.20 32.93 11.37
N GLU A 360 13.93 33.27 12.63
CA GLU A 360 12.63 33.81 13.08
C GLU A 360 11.44 32.89 12.77
N ILE A 361 11.65 31.57 12.83
CA ILE A 361 10.61 30.58 12.56
C ILE A 361 9.85 30.27 13.84
N SER A 362 8.55 30.56 13.87
CA SER A 362 7.66 30.28 14.99
C SER A 362 6.98 28.92 14.88
N THR A 363 6.88 28.37 13.66
CA THR A 363 6.19 27.10 13.38
C THR A 363 6.93 26.28 12.32
N VAL A 364 7.09 24.98 12.57
CA VAL A 364 7.53 24.00 11.56
C VAL A 364 6.45 22.97 11.31
N GLY A 365 6.46 22.35 10.14
CA GLY A 365 5.46 21.34 9.83
C GLY A 365 5.77 20.45 8.65
N ASN A 366 4.86 19.51 8.44
CA ASN A 366 4.84 18.60 7.30
C ASN A 366 3.41 18.48 6.78
N HIS A 367 3.19 18.86 5.52
CA HIS A 367 1.88 18.97 4.90
C HIS A 367 1.64 17.84 3.91
N TYR A 368 0.60 17.04 4.16
CA TYR A 368 0.18 15.93 3.30
C TYR A 368 -0.81 16.38 2.23
N TYR A 369 -0.45 16.07 0.98
CA TYR A 369 -1.33 16.16 -0.18
C TYR A 369 -1.89 14.78 -0.55
N PRO A 370 -3.22 14.61 -0.62
CA PRO A 370 -3.83 13.35 -1.06
C PRO A 370 -3.66 13.15 -2.57
N ALA A 371 -3.70 11.90 -3.03
CA ALA A 371 -3.48 11.55 -4.43
C ALA A 371 -4.29 12.36 -5.48
N PRO A 372 -5.57 12.74 -5.24
CA PRO A 372 -6.31 13.60 -6.16
C PRO A 372 -5.70 15.00 -6.37
N THR A 373 -4.80 15.48 -5.51
CA THR A 373 -4.19 16.81 -5.65
C THR A 373 -2.80 16.79 -6.30
N TRP A 374 -2.16 15.63 -6.51
CA TRP A 374 -0.77 15.56 -7.01
C TRP A 374 -0.56 16.10 -8.42
N GLY A 375 -1.63 16.19 -9.23
CA GLY A 375 -1.59 16.78 -10.57
C GLY A 375 -2.39 18.09 -10.69
N LEU A 376 -2.76 18.70 -9.55
CA LEU A 376 -3.54 19.93 -9.53
C LEU A 376 -2.62 21.12 -9.29
N GLY A 377 -2.53 22.01 -10.29
CA GLY A 377 -1.64 23.15 -10.23
C GLY A 377 -0.18 22.79 -10.43
N ASP A 378 0.13 21.93 -11.41
CA ASP A 378 1.51 21.58 -11.79
C ASP A 378 2.39 22.80 -12.14
N ASP A 379 1.77 23.97 -12.37
CA ASP A 379 2.45 25.26 -12.57
C ASP A 379 2.69 26.06 -11.25
N GLU A 380 2.21 25.57 -10.09
CA GLU A 380 2.32 26.25 -8.80
C GLU A 380 3.70 25.97 -8.18
N SER A 381 4.43 27.04 -7.82
CA SER A 381 5.72 26.90 -7.15
C SER A 381 5.54 26.38 -5.71
N VAL A 382 6.58 25.74 -5.16
CA VAL A 382 6.62 25.31 -3.75
C VAL A 382 6.30 26.48 -2.80
N ASP A 383 6.75 27.71 -3.11
CA ASP A 383 6.42 28.90 -2.31
C ASP A 383 4.92 29.25 -2.37
N ALA A 384 4.30 29.14 -3.55
CA ALA A 384 2.88 29.40 -3.70
C ALA A 384 2.02 28.34 -2.97
N MET A 385 2.40 27.06 -3.06
CA MET A 385 1.79 25.98 -2.29
C MET A 385 1.86 26.27 -0.78
N ARG A 386 3.04 26.65 -0.28
CA ARG A 386 3.26 27.01 1.13
C ARG A 386 2.42 28.20 1.56
N ARG A 387 2.38 29.28 0.78
CA ARG A 387 1.57 30.47 1.09
C ARG A 387 0.08 30.13 1.17
N ARG A 388 -0.43 29.33 0.25
CA ARG A 388 -1.82 28.85 0.27
C ARG A 388 -2.09 28.04 1.52
N THR A 389 -1.26 27.03 1.80
CA THR A 389 -1.42 26.17 2.98
C THR A 389 -1.36 26.99 4.27
N CYS A 390 -0.39 27.91 4.41
CA CYS A 390 -0.31 28.80 5.56
C CYS A 390 -1.54 29.70 5.70
N ALA A 391 -2.08 30.24 4.61
CA ALA A 391 -3.29 31.06 4.65
C ALA A 391 -4.50 30.28 5.20
N VAL A 392 -4.67 29.01 4.80
CA VAL A 392 -5.75 28.14 5.31
C VAL A 392 -5.56 27.80 6.78
N LEU A 393 -4.33 27.55 7.20
CA LEU A 393 -3.97 27.15 8.57
C LEU A 393 -3.81 28.34 9.52
N ALA A 394 -4.13 29.55 9.07
CA ALA A 394 -3.92 30.81 9.79
C ALA A 394 -2.47 30.96 10.32
N GLN A 395 -1.49 30.55 9.51
CA GLN A 395 -0.06 30.69 9.79
C GLN A 395 0.56 31.80 8.94
N SER A 396 1.62 32.44 9.47
CA SER A 396 2.44 33.38 8.71
C SER A 396 3.42 32.60 7.82
N PRO A 397 3.41 32.77 6.48
CA PRO A 397 4.42 32.16 5.63
C PRO A 397 5.84 32.59 6.04
N GLU A 398 6.07 33.84 6.39
CA GLU A 398 7.39 34.36 6.72
C GLU A 398 7.98 33.72 7.99
N GLU A 399 7.12 33.23 8.89
CA GLU A 399 7.51 32.59 10.16
C GLU A 399 7.27 31.08 10.19
N THR A 400 6.79 30.49 9.08
CA THR A 400 6.46 29.06 8.99
C THR A 400 7.27 28.36 7.91
N SER A 401 7.88 27.22 8.27
CA SER A 401 8.57 26.32 7.34
C SER A 401 7.82 24.99 7.23
N LEU A 402 7.49 24.57 6.01
CA LEU A 402 6.71 23.35 5.76
C LEU A 402 7.48 22.42 4.82
N LEU A 403 7.56 21.15 5.20
CA LEU A 403 7.81 20.08 4.24
C LEU A 403 6.49 19.64 3.60
N PHE A 404 6.56 18.99 2.45
CA PHE A 404 5.38 18.48 1.73
C PHE A 404 5.52 16.98 1.48
N THR A 405 4.42 16.24 1.66
CA THR A 405 4.46 14.78 1.56
C THR A 405 3.24 14.16 0.87
N GLY A 406 3.49 13.08 0.14
CA GLY A 406 2.45 12.14 -0.31
C GLY A 406 2.16 11.01 0.67
N ALA A 407 2.91 10.89 1.78
CA ALA A 407 2.66 9.92 2.84
C ALA A 407 1.66 10.50 3.86
N ASP A 408 0.66 9.70 4.27
CA ASP A 408 -0.43 10.19 5.11
C ASP A 408 0.09 10.52 6.53
N ILE A 409 -0.17 11.74 7.01
CA ILE A 409 0.21 12.16 8.37
C ILE A 409 -0.38 11.26 9.46
N ASN A 410 -1.48 10.55 9.20
CA ASN A 410 -2.01 9.56 10.15
C ASN A 410 -1.01 8.43 10.46
N ASN A 411 -0.06 8.17 9.56
CA ASN A 411 1.00 7.18 9.72
C ASN A 411 2.32 7.78 10.26
N LEU A 412 2.30 9.03 10.73
CA LEU A 412 3.45 9.70 11.34
C LEU A 412 4.07 8.82 12.44
N ALA A 413 5.37 8.58 12.33
CA ALA A 413 6.18 7.98 13.38
C ALA A 413 6.90 9.07 14.17
N ILE A 414 6.96 8.93 15.49
CA ILE A 414 7.71 9.82 16.38
C ILE A 414 8.65 8.94 17.20
N SER A 415 9.93 8.93 16.83
CA SER A 415 10.96 8.22 17.57
C SER A 415 11.72 9.20 18.47
N SER A 416 11.89 8.82 19.74
CA SER A 416 12.59 9.61 20.74
C SER A 416 13.80 8.86 21.28
N GLN A 417 14.97 9.49 21.25
CA GLN A 417 16.21 8.91 21.77
C GLN A 417 16.77 9.78 22.89
N ASN A 418 17.17 9.13 23.98
CA ASN A 418 17.65 9.80 25.18
C ASN A 418 19.03 9.29 25.58
N PHE A 419 19.88 10.21 26.06
CA PHE A 419 21.11 9.88 26.76
C PHE A 419 21.44 10.96 27.80
N LYS A 420 21.37 10.59 29.07
CA LYS A 420 21.45 11.54 30.19
C LYS A 420 20.43 12.69 29.97
N GLU A 421 20.89 13.93 29.94
CA GLU A 421 20.09 15.12 29.66
C GLU A 421 19.81 15.37 28.17
N MET A 422 20.38 14.62 27.23
CA MET A 422 20.13 14.80 25.79
C MET A 422 18.89 14.04 25.34
N THR A 423 18.01 14.72 24.61
CA THR A 423 16.80 14.17 23.98
C THR A 423 16.73 14.61 22.52
N VAL A 424 16.47 13.65 21.63
CA VAL A 424 16.23 13.86 20.20
C VAL A 424 14.90 13.24 19.82
N ASN A 425 14.04 14.01 19.16
CA ASN A 425 12.81 13.55 18.54
C ASN A 425 12.96 13.62 17.02
N ALA A 426 12.67 12.51 16.35
CA ALA A 426 12.53 12.43 14.90
C ALA A 426 11.06 12.19 14.56
N LEU A 427 10.43 13.16 13.89
CA LEU A 427 9.06 13.06 13.40
C LEU A 427 9.14 12.70 11.91
N VAL A 428 8.71 11.49 11.55
CA VAL A 428 8.97 10.87 10.26
C VAL A 428 7.67 10.48 9.57
N THR A 429 7.52 10.89 8.32
CA THR A 429 6.57 10.28 7.38
C THR A 429 7.37 9.59 6.28
N ALA A 430 7.01 8.37 5.92
CA ALA A 430 7.75 7.58 4.94
C ALA A 430 6.79 6.74 4.11
N GLY A 431 6.89 6.85 2.79
CA GLY A 431 6.28 5.92 1.83
C GLY A 431 7.31 5.54 0.78
N VAL A 432 7.35 4.27 0.37
CA VAL A 432 8.44 3.72 -0.46
C VAL A 432 7.99 2.88 -1.65
N THR A 433 6.68 2.75 -1.87
CA THR A 433 6.15 1.85 -2.91
C THR A 433 6.04 2.50 -4.29
N SER A 434 5.93 3.83 -4.38
CA SER A 434 5.66 4.54 -5.64
C SER A 434 6.86 5.25 -6.26
N ASN A 435 7.80 5.74 -5.45
CA ASN A 435 8.90 6.60 -5.92
C ASN A 435 10.23 6.36 -5.18
N ALA A 436 10.43 5.16 -4.62
CA ALA A 436 11.72 4.80 -4.04
C ALA A 436 12.79 4.79 -5.15
N VAL A 437 13.96 5.33 -4.86
CA VAL A 437 15.04 5.48 -5.84
C VAL A 437 16.41 5.13 -5.25
N ARG A 438 17.26 4.58 -6.10
CA ARG A 438 18.71 4.50 -5.94
C ARG A 438 19.31 5.72 -6.65
N MET A 439 19.40 6.84 -5.93
CA MET A 439 19.75 8.16 -6.50
C MET A 439 21.07 8.19 -7.31
N GLY A 440 22.02 7.30 -7.03
CA GLY A 440 23.27 7.18 -7.78
C GLY A 440 23.19 6.36 -9.09
N ARG A 441 22.01 5.84 -9.46
CA ARG A 441 21.79 4.98 -10.63
C ARG A 441 20.53 5.35 -11.41
N ASP A 442 19.44 5.65 -10.71
CA ASP A 442 18.14 5.93 -11.32
C ASP A 442 18.08 7.32 -11.96
N ALA A 443 17.26 7.44 -13.01
CA ALA A 443 16.99 8.73 -13.65
C ALA A 443 15.99 9.56 -12.84
N GLY A 444 16.24 10.86 -12.72
CA GLY A 444 15.37 11.80 -12.00
C GLY A 444 14.15 12.22 -12.82
N ASN A 445 13.13 11.37 -12.88
CA ASN A 445 11.89 11.62 -13.63
C ASN A 445 10.66 11.91 -12.75
N PHE A 446 10.81 11.92 -11.42
CA PHE A 446 9.70 12.08 -10.48
C PHE A 446 9.54 13.53 -10.01
N TYR A 447 8.32 14.05 -10.10
CA TYR A 447 7.91 15.35 -9.55
C TYR A 447 6.64 15.19 -8.71
N GLU A 448 6.70 14.40 -7.63
CA GLU A 448 5.61 14.24 -6.65
C GLU A 448 6.10 14.63 -5.24
N PRO A 449 5.30 15.32 -4.39
CA PRO A 449 5.75 15.80 -3.09
C PRO A 449 6.35 14.71 -2.17
N GLY A 450 7.34 15.11 -1.36
CA GLY A 450 8.29 14.29 -0.58
C GLY A 450 7.77 13.08 0.17
N THR A 451 8.20 11.87 -0.17
CA THR A 451 7.61 10.65 0.43
C THR A 451 8.31 10.21 1.70
N ILE A 452 9.61 10.49 1.89
CA ILE A 452 10.29 10.41 3.20
C ILE A 452 10.66 11.80 3.70
N ASN A 453 9.91 12.30 4.69
CA ASN A 453 10.19 13.57 5.35
C ASN A 453 10.56 13.34 6.81
N VAL A 454 11.62 14.01 7.25
CA VAL A 454 12.18 13.88 8.60
C VAL A 454 12.33 15.25 9.25
N LEU A 455 11.61 15.48 10.35
CA LEU A 455 11.78 16.65 11.21
C LEU A 455 12.60 16.25 12.44
N ILE A 456 13.77 16.86 12.62
CA ILE A 456 14.66 16.64 13.77
C ILE A 456 14.52 17.80 14.75
N MET A 457 14.22 17.44 16.00
CA MET A 457 14.10 18.37 17.11
C MET A 457 14.87 17.84 18.31
N THR A 458 15.69 18.68 18.94
CA THR A 458 16.49 18.28 20.12
C THR A 458 16.26 19.25 21.26
N ASN A 459 16.46 18.81 22.51
CA ASN A 459 16.47 19.69 23.68
C ASN A 459 17.83 20.37 23.95
N MET A 460 18.73 20.33 22.97
CA MET A 460 20.01 21.01 22.98
C MET A 460 19.99 22.12 21.93
N GLN A 461 20.91 23.07 22.03
CA GLN A 461 21.05 24.13 21.03
C GLN A 461 22.12 23.75 20.00
N LEU A 462 21.70 23.40 18.78
CA LEU A 462 22.61 23.05 17.69
C LEU A 462 23.23 24.31 17.07
N SER A 463 24.55 24.33 16.90
CA SER A 463 25.21 25.34 16.08
C SER A 463 24.86 25.19 14.59
N PRO A 464 25.08 26.20 13.73
CA PRO A 464 24.91 26.05 12.28
C PRO A 464 25.71 24.88 11.70
N ARG A 465 26.93 24.66 12.20
CA ARG A 465 27.77 23.50 11.82
C ARG A 465 27.12 22.19 12.23
N ALA A 466 26.58 22.12 13.45
CA ALA A 466 25.89 20.95 13.98
C ALA A 466 24.60 20.64 13.19
N MET A 467 23.81 21.65 12.80
CA MET A 467 22.63 21.43 11.96
C MET A 467 23.01 20.87 10.58
N THR A 468 24.05 21.41 9.94
CA THR A 468 24.54 20.89 8.65
C THR A 468 25.08 19.46 8.77
N ARG A 469 25.82 19.15 9.84
CA ARG A 469 26.28 17.76 10.10
C ARG A 469 25.13 16.80 10.39
N ALA A 470 24.05 17.28 11.02
CA ALA A 470 22.89 16.46 11.33
C ALA A 470 22.22 15.94 10.05
N MET A 471 22.20 16.70 8.96
CA MET A 471 21.70 16.24 7.66
C MET A 471 22.34 14.93 7.19
N ILE A 472 23.63 14.74 7.48
CA ILE A 472 24.36 13.51 7.11
C ILE A 472 23.95 12.36 8.02
N SER A 473 23.90 12.57 9.33
CA SER A 473 23.42 11.55 10.28
C SER A 473 21.99 11.10 10.01
N VAL A 474 21.10 12.03 9.63
CA VAL A 474 19.75 11.72 9.18
C VAL A 474 19.78 10.87 7.90
N THR A 475 20.60 11.25 6.92
CA THR A 475 20.70 10.52 5.65
C THR A 475 21.25 9.10 5.84
N GLU A 476 22.27 8.93 6.68
CA GLU A 476 22.84 7.62 7.02
C GLU A 476 21.82 6.74 7.75
N GLY A 477 21.14 7.27 8.78
CA GLY A 477 20.10 6.55 9.52
C GLY A 477 18.93 6.11 8.63
N LYS A 478 18.45 7.01 7.76
CA LYS A 478 17.40 6.71 6.77
C LYS A 478 17.85 5.61 5.80
N THR A 479 19.02 5.75 5.19
CA THR A 479 19.53 4.80 4.19
C THR A 479 19.75 3.42 4.80
N ALA A 480 20.25 3.35 6.04
CA ALA A 480 20.39 2.10 6.78
C ALA A 480 19.02 1.44 7.01
N ALA A 481 18.00 2.19 7.41
CA ALA A 481 16.64 1.65 7.60
C ALA A 481 16.06 1.07 6.31
N LEU A 482 16.22 1.77 5.17
CA LEU A 482 15.78 1.27 3.86
C LEU A 482 16.54 0.00 3.43
N THR A 483 17.85 -0.05 3.71
CA THR A 483 18.69 -1.22 3.41
C THR A 483 18.24 -2.44 4.22
N ASP A 484 18.03 -2.26 5.53
CA ASP A 484 17.62 -3.34 6.43
C ASP A 484 16.18 -3.80 6.18
N LEU A 485 15.34 -2.91 5.64
CA LEU A 485 14.01 -3.25 5.16
C LEU A 485 14.02 -3.87 3.76
N ASP A 486 15.17 -3.97 3.08
CA ASP A 486 15.23 -4.49 1.72
C ASP A 486 14.32 -3.69 0.75
N ILE A 487 14.30 -2.35 0.86
CA ILE A 487 13.49 -1.51 -0.02
C ILE A 487 14.11 -1.44 -1.41
N ARG A 488 13.30 -1.65 -2.44
CA ARG A 488 13.71 -1.69 -3.84
C ARG A 488 13.36 -0.40 -4.57
N SER A 489 14.17 -0.05 -5.56
CA SER A 489 13.87 1.09 -6.42
C SER A 489 12.61 0.84 -7.25
N SER A 490 11.72 1.82 -7.30
CA SER A 490 10.48 1.75 -8.09
C SER A 490 10.77 1.80 -9.60
N SER A 491 11.90 2.36 -10.02
CA SER A 491 12.32 2.40 -11.43
C SER A 491 13.26 1.26 -11.82
N SER A 492 14.09 0.80 -10.89
CA SER A 492 15.06 -0.29 -11.09
C SER A 492 14.91 -1.34 -9.98
N PRO A 493 13.87 -2.19 -10.03
CA PRO A 493 13.49 -3.08 -8.91
C PRO A 493 14.57 -4.05 -8.43
N ASN A 494 15.55 -4.35 -9.28
CA ASN A 494 16.68 -5.20 -8.93
C ASN A 494 17.68 -4.50 -8.00
N LEU A 495 17.63 -3.17 -7.88
CA LEU A 495 18.55 -2.37 -7.06
C LEU A 495 17.93 -1.94 -5.73
N PRO A 496 18.69 -1.96 -4.62
CA PRO A 496 18.24 -1.44 -3.35
C PRO A 496 18.16 0.10 -3.38
N ALA A 497 17.04 0.65 -2.90
CA ALA A 497 16.81 2.08 -2.80
C ALA A 497 17.65 2.74 -1.69
N THR A 498 17.95 4.03 -1.85
CA THR A 498 18.67 4.84 -0.86
C THR A 498 17.81 5.97 -0.27
N GLY A 499 16.61 6.15 -0.82
CA GLY A 499 15.67 7.21 -0.47
C GLY A 499 14.49 7.16 -1.42
N THR A 500 13.72 8.25 -1.45
CA THR A 500 12.71 8.51 -2.48
C THR A 500 13.13 9.70 -3.33
N GLY A 501 12.49 9.87 -4.50
CA GLY A 501 12.80 10.95 -5.43
C GLY A 501 12.65 12.36 -4.82
N THR A 502 11.95 12.49 -3.68
CA THR A 502 11.57 13.78 -3.10
C THR A 502 11.80 13.88 -1.60
N ASP A 503 12.74 13.10 -1.04
CA ASP A 503 13.08 13.14 0.38
C ASP A 503 13.39 14.55 0.90
N ASN A 504 12.84 14.91 2.06
CA ASN A 504 13.17 16.18 2.72
C ASN A 504 13.52 16.03 4.21
N ILE A 505 14.43 16.89 4.68
CA ILE A 505 14.89 16.93 6.07
C ILE A 505 14.78 18.37 6.57
N LEU A 506 14.25 18.54 7.78
CA LEU A 506 14.22 19.80 8.49
C LEU A 506 14.83 19.59 9.88
N VAL A 507 15.85 20.38 10.22
CA VAL A 507 16.51 20.37 11.53
C VAL A 507 16.20 21.66 12.26
N VAL A 508 15.62 21.56 13.44
CA VAL A 508 15.37 22.70 14.34
C VAL A 508 16.57 22.89 15.26
N GLN A 509 17.03 24.14 15.43
CA GLN A 509 18.15 24.49 16.29
C GLN A 509 17.99 23.98 17.73
N GLY A 510 16.80 24.19 18.32
CA GLY A 510 16.51 23.82 19.69
C GLY A 510 17.06 24.80 20.72
N GLU A 511 16.68 24.59 21.98
CA GLU A 511 17.11 25.39 23.13
C GLU A 511 17.81 24.49 24.13
N GLY A 512 18.89 24.99 24.77
CA GLY A 512 19.61 24.24 25.79
C GLY A 512 21.12 24.42 25.68
N PRO A 513 21.91 23.56 26.35
CA PRO A 513 23.36 23.54 26.19
C PRO A 513 23.78 23.44 24.72
N ALA A 514 24.80 24.22 24.34
CA ALA A 514 25.26 24.29 22.96
C ALA A 514 25.98 23.00 22.53
N ILE A 515 25.63 22.50 21.34
CA ILE A 515 26.27 21.36 20.67
C ILE A 515 26.78 21.81 19.31
N ASP A 516 28.09 21.67 19.09
CA ASP A 516 28.74 22.08 17.84
C ASP A 516 29.04 20.92 16.87
N ASN A 517 28.76 19.67 17.28
CA ASN A 517 29.02 18.50 16.44
C ASN A 517 27.94 17.42 16.61
N THR A 518 27.45 16.96 15.46
CA THR A 518 26.45 15.89 15.31
C THR A 518 26.94 14.81 14.34
N GLY A 519 28.24 14.70 14.06
CA GLY A 519 28.79 13.62 13.24
C GLY A 519 28.81 12.25 13.95
N GLY A 520 29.16 11.19 13.23
CA GLY A 520 29.07 9.79 13.72
C GLY A 520 29.91 9.42 14.96
N HIS A 521 30.90 10.23 15.33
CA HIS A 521 31.67 10.06 16.59
C HIS A 521 31.12 10.87 17.77
N SER A 522 30.02 11.61 17.57
CA SER A 522 29.37 12.41 18.61
C SER A 522 28.14 11.72 19.13
N LYS A 523 27.84 11.92 20.43
CA LYS A 523 26.65 11.34 21.03
C LYS A 523 25.36 11.89 20.42
N MET A 524 25.32 13.19 20.12
CA MET A 524 24.16 13.79 19.46
C MET A 524 23.94 13.22 18.05
N GLY A 525 25.02 13.00 17.29
CA GLY A 525 24.94 12.35 15.96
C GLY A 525 24.40 10.92 16.02
N GLU A 526 24.88 10.12 16.98
CA GLU A 526 24.36 8.77 17.25
C GLU A 526 22.86 8.80 17.56
N LEU A 527 22.41 9.68 18.46
CA LEU A 527 21.01 9.79 18.85
C LEU A 527 20.12 10.21 17.67
N ILE A 528 20.58 11.18 16.85
CA ILE A 528 19.88 11.58 15.62
C ILE A 528 19.76 10.41 14.65
N ALA A 529 20.87 9.74 14.32
CA ALA A 529 20.86 8.62 13.38
C ALA A 529 19.95 7.49 13.86
N ARG A 530 19.98 7.15 15.16
CA ARG A 530 19.13 6.11 15.75
C ARG A 530 17.64 6.50 15.75
N ALA A 531 17.32 7.74 16.11
CA ALA A 531 15.95 8.25 16.08
C ALA A 531 15.36 8.18 14.66
N VAL A 532 16.15 8.58 13.66
CA VAL A 532 15.73 8.51 12.26
C VAL A 532 15.58 7.08 11.79
N TYR A 533 16.55 6.21 12.10
CA TYR A 533 16.50 4.80 11.72
C TYR A 533 15.21 4.15 12.24
N GLU A 534 14.91 4.26 13.53
CA GLU A 534 13.69 3.72 14.12
C GLU A 534 12.43 4.39 13.57
N GLY A 535 12.44 5.72 13.41
CA GLY A 535 11.32 6.47 12.86
C GLY A 535 10.99 6.09 11.41
N VAL A 536 12.00 5.82 10.57
CA VAL A 536 11.79 5.38 9.18
C VAL A 536 11.24 3.95 9.15
N LEU A 537 11.78 3.03 9.96
CA LEU A 537 11.23 1.67 10.08
C LEU A 537 9.76 1.68 10.45
N GLU A 538 9.39 2.46 11.46
CA GLU A 538 8.02 2.56 11.94
C GLU A 538 7.11 3.26 10.93
N ALA A 539 7.55 4.36 10.31
CA ALA A 539 6.77 5.08 9.31
C ALA A 539 6.50 4.23 8.06
N VAL A 540 7.51 3.51 7.55
CA VAL A 540 7.34 2.57 6.42
C VAL A 540 6.41 1.42 6.78
N ALA A 541 6.53 0.87 8.01
CA ALA A 541 5.63 -0.17 8.47
C ALA A 541 4.17 0.33 8.53
N ARG A 542 3.92 1.51 9.10
CA ARG A 542 2.57 2.11 9.20
C ARG A 542 1.99 2.48 7.83
N GLN A 543 2.81 3.05 6.95
CA GLN A 543 2.37 3.55 5.64
C GLN A 543 2.21 2.46 4.59
N ASN A 544 3.17 1.53 4.50
CA ASN A 544 3.24 0.54 3.42
C ASN A 544 3.08 -0.90 3.88
N GLY A 545 3.13 -1.20 5.18
CA GLY A 545 3.11 -2.59 5.66
C GLY A 545 4.41 -3.34 5.54
N ILE A 546 5.46 -2.66 5.08
CA ILE A 546 6.73 -3.32 4.85
C ILE A 546 7.48 -3.37 6.18
N THR A 547 7.69 -4.59 6.67
CA THR A 547 8.55 -4.88 7.81
C THR A 547 9.70 -5.79 7.36
N ARG A 548 10.67 -6.04 8.24
CA ARG A 548 11.75 -7.01 7.96
C ARG A 548 11.19 -8.43 7.80
N GLU A 549 10.18 -8.75 8.59
CA GLU A 549 9.46 -10.03 8.58
C GLU A 549 8.31 -9.94 7.59
N ARG A 550 8.56 -10.34 6.34
CA ARG A 550 7.53 -10.41 5.30
C ARG A 550 7.77 -11.60 4.39
N SER A 551 6.69 -12.05 3.75
CA SER A 551 6.71 -13.23 2.89
C SER A 551 7.68 -13.07 1.72
N ILE A 552 8.17 -14.20 1.22
CA ILE A 552 9.01 -14.21 0.02
C ILE A 552 8.25 -13.67 -1.19
N PHE A 553 6.93 -13.86 -1.24
CA PHE A 553 6.05 -13.32 -2.28
C PHE A 553 5.99 -11.79 -2.28
N ALA A 554 5.96 -11.15 -1.10
CA ALA A 554 6.07 -9.70 -1.02
C ALA A 554 7.38 -9.21 -1.63
N ARG A 555 8.51 -9.86 -1.29
CA ARG A 555 9.84 -9.54 -1.82
C ARG A 555 9.97 -9.77 -3.32
N LEU A 556 9.27 -10.77 -3.87
CA LEU A 556 9.18 -11.02 -5.31
C LEU A 556 8.38 -9.92 -6.01
N GLY A 557 7.23 -9.54 -5.45
CA GLY A 557 6.40 -8.45 -5.97
C GLY A 557 7.14 -7.12 -5.99
N GLU A 558 7.87 -6.79 -4.93
CA GLU A 558 8.73 -5.59 -4.82
C GLU A 558 9.86 -5.56 -5.87
N ARG A 559 10.30 -6.73 -6.35
CA ARG A 559 11.31 -6.88 -7.41
C ARG A 559 10.69 -7.02 -8.80
N HIS A 560 9.37 -6.95 -8.92
CA HIS A 560 8.64 -7.18 -10.17
C HIS A 560 8.89 -8.55 -10.80
N ILE A 561 9.11 -9.56 -9.97
CA ILE A 561 9.34 -10.93 -10.44
C ILE A 561 8.01 -11.68 -10.42
N SER A 562 7.53 -12.06 -11.61
CA SER A 562 6.34 -12.88 -11.81
C SER A 562 6.70 -14.13 -12.59
N LEU A 563 6.62 -15.30 -11.95
CA LEU A 563 6.85 -16.58 -12.64
C LEU A 563 5.87 -16.78 -13.81
N TRP A 564 4.67 -16.22 -13.72
CA TRP A 564 3.71 -16.27 -14.81
C TRP A 564 4.19 -15.55 -16.06
N GLN A 565 4.88 -14.42 -15.90
CA GLN A 565 5.43 -13.65 -17.03
C GLN A 565 6.72 -14.27 -17.55
N LEU A 566 7.50 -14.90 -16.67
CA LEU A 566 8.83 -15.43 -17.02
C LEU A 566 8.80 -16.83 -17.64
N LEU A 567 7.81 -17.66 -17.30
CA LEU A 567 7.75 -19.04 -17.80
C LEU A 567 6.99 -19.15 -19.13
N SER A 568 7.48 -20.00 -20.03
CA SER A 568 6.79 -20.39 -21.26
C SER A 568 5.55 -21.24 -20.98
N ASP A 569 4.56 -21.18 -21.87
CA ASP A 569 3.39 -22.07 -21.79
C ASP A 569 3.78 -23.52 -22.11
N ASP A 570 4.78 -23.71 -22.98
CA ASP A 570 5.41 -25.01 -23.22
C ASP A 570 6.47 -25.28 -22.15
N MET A 571 6.15 -26.17 -21.23
CA MET A 571 7.01 -26.55 -20.10
C MET A 571 7.80 -27.82 -20.44
N GLU A 572 8.75 -27.72 -21.37
CA GLU A 572 9.54 -28.87 -21.85
C GLU A 572 10.14 -29.68 -20.69
N GLY A 573 9.95 -31.00 -20.71
CA GLY A 573 10.41 -31.91 -19.65
C GLY A 573 9.59 -31.87 -18.35
N CYS A 574 8.43 -31.21 -18.35
CA CYS A 574 7.51 -31.12 -17.22
C CYS A 574 6.14 -31.72 -17.61
N ASN A 575 5.62 -32.65 -16.80
CA ASN A 575 4.25 -33.18 -16.99
C ASN A 575 3.15 -32.27 -16.46
N LEU A 576 3.51 -31.11 -15.91
CA LEU A 576 2.59 -30.10 -15.40
C LEU A 576 2.47 -28.98 -16.42
N SER A 577 1.27 -28.42 -16.53
CA SER A 577 1.07 -27.13 -17.19
C SER A 577 1.85 -26.02 -16.48
N LYS A 578 2.03 -24.88 -17.16
CA LYS A 578 2.59 -23.66 -16.57
C LYS A 578 1.89 -23.26 -15.26
N ALA A 579 0.55 -23.30 -15.26
CA ALA A 579 -0.25 -22.92 -14.10
C ALA A 579 -0.03 -23.88 -12.90
N GLU A 580 -0.04 -25.18 -13.16
CA GLU A 580 0.24 -26.20 -12.14
C GLU A 580 1.67 -26.08 -11.60
N THR A 581 2.65 -25.88 -12.49
CA THR A 581 4.06 -25.71 -12.07
C THR A 581 4.23 -24.50 -11.15
N ILE A 582 3.63 -23.36 -11.51
CA ILE A 582 3.68 -22.15 -10.69
C ILE A 582 3.02 -22.41 -9.33
N ALA A 583 1.85 -23.06 -9.32
CA ALA A 583 1.16 -23.40 -8.08
C ALA A 583 2.01 -24.27 -7.14
N GLU A 584 2.71 -25.28 -7.69
CA GLU A 584 3.62 -26.13 -6.93
C GLU A 584 4.82 -25.35 -6.38
N VAL A 585 5.44 -24.49 -7.19
CA VAL A 585 6.57 -23.64 -6.74
C VAL A 585 6.10 -22.66 -5.66
N GLU A 586 4.93 -22.05 -5.81
CA GLU A 586 4.33 -21.20 -4.78
C GLU A 586 4.08 -22.00 -3.49
N ARG A 587 3.62 -23.25 -3.57
CA ARG A 587 3.46 -24.11 -2.39
C ARG A 587 4.80 -24.36 -1.69
N LEU A 588 5.86 -24.65 -2.43
CA LEU A 588 7.21 -24.79 -1.85
C LEU A 588 7.67 -23.49 -1.18
N LEU A 589 7.37 -22.33 -1.76
CA LEU A 589 7.76 -21.03 -1.20
C LEU A 589 6.97 -20.63 0.06
N ILE A 590 5.88 -21.34 0.39
CA ILE A 590 5.20 -21.25 1.69
C ILE A 590 5.95 -22.05 2.77
N ASP A 591 6.70 -23.08 2.37
CA ASP A 591 7.53 -23.91 3.24
C ASP A 591 8.86 -23.22 3.62
N SER A 592 9.26 -23.37 4.89
CA SER A 592 10.32 -22.56 5.49
C SER A 592 11.72 -22.81 4.90
N PRO A 593 12.16 -24.07 4.65
CA PRO A 593 13.39 -24.37 3.94
C PRO A 593 13.55 -23.69 2.57
N TYR A 594 12.54 -23.79 1.69
CA TYR A 594 12.65 -23.27 0.32
C TYR A 594 12.49 -21.75 0.25
N ALA A 595 11.64 -21.17 1.11
CA ALA A 595 11.60 -19.72 1.31
C ALA A 595 12.95 -19.18 1.79
N GLY A 596 13.62 -19.90 2.70
CA GLY A 596 14.97 -19.56 3.18
C GLY A 596 16.03 -19.62 2.08
N PHE A 597 15.98 -20.64 1.23
CA PHE A 597 16.83 -20.74 0.04
C PHE A 597 16.66 -19.55 -0.91
N MET A 598 15.40 -19.19 -1.21
CA MET A 598 15.11 -18.02 -2.06
C MET A 598 15.58 -16.70 -1.42
N ALA A 599 15.41 -16.55 -0.10
CA ALA A 599 15.91 -15.37 0.61
C ALA A 599 17.44 -15.23 0.54
N ALA A 600 18.17 -16.34 0.63
CA ALA A 600 19.61 -16.34 0.44
C ALA A 600 20.00 -15.99 -1.01
N ALA A 601 19.23 -16.46 -1.99
CA ALA A 601 19.43 -16.12 -3.40
C ALA A 601 19.24 -14.63 -3.67
N PHE A 602 18.30 -13.94 -3.00
CA PHE A 602 18.17 -12.49 -3.10
C PHE A 602 19.42 -11.74 -2.63
N ALA A 603 19.93 -12.07 -1.45
CA ALA A 603 21.13 -11.43 -0.93
C ALA A 603 22.35 -11.69 -1.82
N ALA A 604 22.46 -12.92 -2.37
CA ALA A 604 23.53 -13.27 -3.29
C ALA A 604 23.39 -12.56 -4.65
N SER A 605 22.16 -12.35 -5.13
CA SER A 605 21.88 -11.56 -6.33
C SER A 605 22.26 -10.10 -6.14
N ASP A 606 22.02 -9.51 -4.96
CA ASP A 606 22.47 -8.14 -4.69
C ASP A 606 24.00 -8.02 -4.71
N ALA A 607 24.71 -8.99 -4.12
CA ALA A 607 26.16 -9.04 -4.15
C ALA A 607 26.71 -9.24 -5.57
N GLU A 608 26.04 -10.05 -6.38
CA GLU A 608 26.36 -10.28 -7.79
C GLU A 608 26.19 -9.00 -8.63
N GLN A 609 25.06 -8.33 -8.51
CA GLN A 609 24.82 -7.03 -9.18
C GLN A 609 25.79 -5.93 -8.72
N ALA A 610 26.28 -6.00 -7.48
CA ALA A 610 27.32 -5.11 -6.97
C ALA A 610 28.74 -5.49 -7.44
N GLY A 611 28.93 -6.61 -8.14
CA GLY A 611 30.23 -7.13 -8.56
C GLY A 611 31.05 -7.74 -7.42
N LEU A 612 30.44 -7.98 -6.26
CA LEU A 612 31.08 -8.60 -5.09
C LEU A 612 31.07 -10.13 -5.17
N LEU A 613 30.21 -10.70 -6.01
CA LEU A 613 30.11 -12.14 -6.26
C LEU A 613 30.17 -12.42 -7.76
N THR A 614 31.12 -13.23 -8.20
CA THR A 614 31.36 -13.53 -9.63
C THR A 614 31.45 -15.01 -9.97
N ASP A 615 31.53 -15.90 -8.96
CA ASP A 615 31.55 -17.35 -9.13
C ASP A 615 30.31 -17.97 -8.47
N PHE A 616 29.52 -18.67 -9.28
CA PHE A 616 28.19 -19.17 -8.89
C PHE A 616 28.15 -20.69 -8.70
N ARG A 617 29.28 -21.39 -8.86
CA ARG A 617 29.33 -22.87 -8.83
C ARG A 617 28.75 -23.45 -7.54
N ALA A 618 29.12 -22.89 -6.40
CA ALA A 618 28.62 -23.33 -5.10
C ALA A 618 27.10 -23.17 -4.95
N LEU A 619 26.51 -22.11 -5.54
CA LEU A 619 25.06 -21.95 -5.55
C LEU A 619 24.42 -22.98 -6.50
N GLY A 620 25.02 -23.23 -7.66
CA GLY A 620 24.55 -24.28 -8.57
C GLY A 620 24.49 -25.65 -7.90
N ASP A 621 25.51 -26.02 -7.14
CA ASP A 621 25.54 -27.28 -6.38
C ASP A 621 24.49 -27.31 -5.27
N TRP A 622 24.29 -26.19 -4.56
CA TRP A 622 23.21 -26.07 -3.59
C TRP A 622 21.83 -26.19 -4.26
N GLY A 623 21.64 -25.55 -5.42
CA GLY A 623 20.43 -25.61 -6.22
C GLY A 623 20.08 -27.05 -6.64
N ARG A 624 21.07 -27.82 -7.12
CA ARG A 624 20.87 -29.25 -7.42
C ARG A 624 20.42 -30.05 -6.20
N THR A 625 21.02 -29.78 -5.03
CA THR A 625 20.61 -30.42 -3.77
C THR A 625 19.16 -30.08 -3.40
N VAL A 626 18.74 -28.83 -3.62
CA VAL A 626 17.35 -28.39 -3.43
C VAL A 626 16.42 -29.14 -4.39
N SER A 627 16.74 -29.20 -5.68
CA SER A 627 15.94 -29.94 -6.67
C SER A 627 15.79 -31.41 -6.29
N SER A 628 16.90 -32.08 -5.93
CA SER A 628 16.89 -33.48 -5.48
C SER A 628 16.06 -33.70 -4.23
N SER A 629 16.02 -32.73 -3.31
CA SER A 629 15.20 -32.80 -2.10
C SER A 629 13.72 -32.72 -2.42
N ILE A 630 13.33 -31.87 -3.39
CA ILE A 630 11.94 -31.73 -3.85
C ILE A 630 11.49 -32.99 -4.58
N SER A 631 12.32 -33.52 -5.49
CA SER A 631 11.92 -34.63 -6.36
C SER A 631 12.18 -36.01 -5.78
N HIS A 632 12.93 -36.10 -4.67
CA HIS A 632 13.50 -37.33 -4.12
C HIS A 632 14.37 -38.14 -5.13
N LYS A 633 15.05 -37.46 -6.06
CA LYS A 633 15.92 -38.07 -7.08
C LYS A 633 17.33 -37.48 -7.02
N ALA A 634 18.35 -38.34 -7.00
CA ALA A 634 19.75 -37.92 -6.91
C ALA A 634 20.29 -37.31 -8.21
N ASP A 635 19.91 -37.88 -9.37
CA ASP A 635 20.36 -37.44 -10.68
C ASP A 635 19.15 -37.00 -11.52
N MET A 636 19.19 -35.75 -11.97
CA MET A 636 18.20 -35.18 -12.87
C MET A 636 18.87 -34.34 -13.96
N GLU A 637 18.27 -34.35 -15.14
CA GLU A 637 18.65 -33.44 -16.21
C GLU A 637 18.27 -32.00 -15.80
N TRP A 638 19.23 -31.08 -15.90
CA TRP A 638 18.99 -29.68 -15.55
C TRP A 638 18.47 -28.94 -16.77
N GLN A 639 17.24 -28.44 -16.68
CA GLN A 639 16.65 -27.60 -17.72
C GLN A 639 16.85 -26.13 -17.36
N HIS A 640 17.43 -25.37 -18.30
CA HIS A 640 17.49 -23.92 -18.21
C HIS A 640 16.20 -23.32 -18.78
N ARG A 641 15.51 -22.51 -17.99
CA ARG A 641 14.14 -22.08 -18.31
C ARG A 641 13.99 -20.57 -18.50
N PHE A 642 15.03 -19.81 -18.17
CA PHE A 642 15.04 -18.36 -18.30
C PHE A 642 16.05 -17.95 -19.37
N ALA A 643 15.67 -17.04 -20.24
CA ALA A 643 16.57 -16.45 -21.23
C ALA A 643 17.57 -15.50 -20.54
N PRO A 644 18.75 -15.26 -21.15
CA PRO A 644 19.69 -14.28 -20.64
C PRO A 644 19.05 -12.89 -20.53
N GLY A 645 18.98 -12.34 -19.31
CA GLY A 645 18.38 -11.04 -19.02
C GLY A 645 17.00 -11.07 -18.37
N ASP A 646 16.32 -12.22 -18.40
CA ASP A 646 15.01 -12.39 -17.74
C ASP A 646 15.10 -12.22 -16.22
N LEU A 647 16.17 -12.75 -15.64
CA LEU A 647 16.48 -12.67 -14.22
C LEU A 647 17.99 -12.47 -14.01
N PRO A 648 18.39 -11.85 -12.89
CA PRO A 648 19.76 -11.94 -12.42
C PRO A 648 20.19 -13.42 -12.30
N PRO A 649 21.41 -13.79 -12.70
CA PRO A 649 21.89 -15.18 -12.72
C PRO A 649 21.63 -15.95 -11.43
N MET A 650 21.80 -15.30 -10.28
CA MET A 650 21.57 -15.92 -8.97
C MET A 650 20.11 -16.29 -8.72
N LEU A 651 19.18 -15.46 -9.20
CA LEU A 651 17.75 -15.74 -9.09
C LEU A 651 17.30 -16.78 -10.12
N ALA A 652 17.86 -16.73 -11.33
CA ALA A 652 17.62 -17.75 -12.35
C ALA A 652 17.96 -19.16 -11.82
N ILE A 653 19.16 -19.34 -11.25
CA ILE A 653 19.58 -20.62 -10.65
C ILE A 653 18.62 -21.05 -9.54
N ALA A 654 18.22 -20.14 -8.65
CA ALA A 654 17.33 -20.47 -7.54
C ALA A 654 15.95 -20.92 -8.02
N PHE A 655 15.33 -20.20 -8.96
CA PHE A 655 14.06 -20.61 -9.53
C PHE A 655 14.16 -21.89 -10.34
N GLU A 656 15.19 -22.05 -11.17
CA GLU A 656 15.45 -23.30 -11.89
C GLU A 656 15.59 -24.48 -10.93
N SER A 657 16.20 -24.28 -9.76
CA SER A 657 16.31 -25.32 -8.73
C SER A 657 14.93 -25.81 -8.27
N LEU A 658 14.02 -24.88 -7.99
CA LEU A 658 12.66 -25.21 -7.55
C LEU A 658 11.86 -25.87 -8.68
N ILE A 659 11.89 -25.29 -9.88
CA ILE A 659 11.10 -25.76 -11.03
C ILE A 659 11.57 -27.13 -11.50
N ASN A 660 12.89 -27.36 -11.62
CA ASN A 660 13.42 -28.67 -12.00
C ASN A 660 13.03 -29.74 -10.97
N GLY A 661 13.07 -29.41 -9.68
CA GLY A 661 12.59 -30.29 -8.62
C GLY A 661 11.11 -30.68 -8.77
N VAL A 662 10.24 -29.68 -8.97
CA VAL A 662 8.79 -29.86 -9.19
C VAL A 662 8.52 -30.71 -10.42
N CYS A 663 9.11 -30.38 -11.57
CA CYS A 663 8.90 -31.12 -12.81
C CYS A 663 9.41 -32.57 -12.70
N ALA A 664 10.56 -32.78 -12.06
CA ALA A 664 11.10 -34.13 -11.85
C ALA A 664 10.22 -34.97 -10.91
N ALA A 665 9.54 -34.35 -9.94
CA ALA A 665 8.58 -35.02 -9.06
C ALA A 665 7.33 -35.48 -9.85
N ALA A 666 6.80 -34.62 -10.71
CA ALA A 666 5.60 -34.87 -11.52
C ALA A 666 5.81 -35.89 -12.66
N SER A 667 7.06 -36.11 -13.10
CA SER A 667 7.40 -37.06 -14.15
C SER A 667 7.45 -38.53 -13.71
N SER A 668 7.09 -38.85 -12.45
CA SER A 668 6.94 -40.24 -11.98
C SER A 668 5.51 -40.76 -12.21
N PRO A 669 5.30 -42.00 -12.68
CA PRO A 669 3.99 -42.63 -12.54
C PRO A 669 3.69 -42.79 -11.05
N ALA A 670 2.46 -42.47 -10.63
CA ALA A 670 1.97 -42.80 -9.30
C ALA A 670 2.25 -44.29 -9.04
N GLY A 671 3.19 -44.58 -8.15
CA GLY A 671 3.51 -45.95 -7.77
C GLY A 671 2.30 -46.59 -7.07
N PRO A 672 2.08 -47.91 -7.25
CA PRO A 672 0.93 -48.62 -6.72
C PRO A 672 0.84 -48.64 -5.19
#